data_AF-A0A7C1CN30-F1
#
_entry.id   AF-A0A7C1CN30-F1
#
_cell.length_a   1.000
_cell.length_b   1.000
_cell.length_c   1.000
_cell.angle_alpha   90.00
_cell.angle_beta   90.00
_cell.angle_gamma   90.00
#
_symmetry.space_group_name_H-M   'P 1'
#
loop_
_entity.id
_entity.type
_entity.pdbx_description
1 polymer ?
#
loop_
_entity_poly.entity_id
_entity_poly.type
_entity_poly.pdbx_seq_one_letter_code
_entity_poly.pdbx_strand_id
1 'polypeptide(L)'
;MRARISPAHDNIRGYMRYTSVVAPTRVMLACGLLLFAAGCDRAAPPRPERLIPDKYASGDGQANFQHEPLPFPFQVVLEGAVEPGILGGKGERHPVPNATIRFQVENPATGARFADNNQTFFDTRTDAGGAAQARLQLGAWCGDVWVVAGVPEHPEITPVRLRAISGVRRIGEDLEATTDGVIDEIGVRLRNPDGTPAQGVEVFFRVEGGAGGNSSVGHSRVISDDQGRAVTSWKMGSDVRRHFCAVQINDNRHNVTPQERFDVVLMEFEAMAMNKTQLITILLGGLAVFIFGMTIMSRGLQRMADRHLRTALQFMTRNRFLGVLTGAVVTALVQSSSATTVMLIGFVNAGMLTLAQGIGVVFGANIGTTMTAQLIAFRLDSLAYPAIAVGLALATLLRQPRHKAIGESILGFGLLFLGMMTMSDILKPLRYSPEFISWFSMFDCSPSNGSSMMPFTPVFMCLVIGTITTCVIQSSSATIGIVLALCSQGIINFYTAVPLILGDNIGTTITANLAALNANRDAKRVALAHTCFNLFGALIMYILFYVPAWRGQPVFLGFVDWVTSGEAFSSHPENLLRHAANSHTFFNLLNVMFFLPFTSLLARFCQWIIPPAQAEQETVLEYLEPNLLQSPAIALTQAVNEVIFMIRKGEKSMDESCELLCGGPQSLAESVMKREIIIDRLQKEIIEYLVQLSRGDTTPKQSKIIPAMIHVINDAERLGDHAESLVKINETFKTINNVMTPEAVQAIQDIQGCLNRQFDAIYRVLKGIDPHAAQDAIDASRELERVLHKATEEKVQRLDEGRVSVQGSVVFLDALGHLERVGDHLVNIAERAADILAVVRD
;
A
#
# COMPACT_ATOMS: atom_id res chain seq x y z
N MET A 1 5.13 -77.57 19.36
CA MET A 1 5.55 -76.94 18.09
C MET A 1 6.00 -75.52 18.42
N ARG A 2 7.31 -75.30 18.63
CA ARG A 2 8.26 -74.57 17.73
C ARG A 2 7.72 -73.20 17.30
N ALA A 3 8.38 -72.05 17.42
CA ALA A 3 9.70 -71.60 17.89
C ALA A 3 9.63 -70.04 17.88
N ARG A 4 9.99 -69.30 18.95
CA ARG A 4 11.30 -68.66 19.23
C ARG A 4 11.56 -67.30 18.50
N ILE A 5 11.97 -66.31 19.31
CA ILE A 5 12.90 -65.17 19.04
C ILE A 5 12.29 -63.76 18.85
N SER A 6 12.64 -62.86 19.79
CA SER A 6 12.86 -61.40 19.67
C SER A 6 14.41 -61.20 19.60
N PRO A 7 15.06 -60.10 19.13
CA PRO A 7 14.64 -58.67 19.14
C PRO A 7 15.17 -57.75 17.99
N ALA A 8 14.86 -56.45 18.10
CA ALA A 8 15.64 -55.26 17.66
C ALA A 8 15.65 -54.80 16.19
N HIS A 9 15.69 -53.46 16.05
CA HIS A 9 15.85 -52.61 14.86
C HIS A 9 14.65 -52.45 13.89
N ASP A 10 13.83 -51.42 14.11
CA ASP A 10 13.98 -50.20 13.30
C ASP A 10 13.18 -49.02 13.85
N ASN A 11 13.94 -47.95 14.06
CA ASN A 11 13.54 -46.64 14.54
C ASN A 11 13.31 -45.75 13.29
N ILE A 12 12.54 -44.66 13.45
CA ILE A 12 12.42 -43.53 12.49
C ILE A 12 11.43 -43.73 11.32
N ARG A 13 10.12 -43.62 11.62
CA ARG A 13 9.12 -43.00 10.70
C ARG A 13 8.07 -42.23 11.51
N GLY A 14 8.54 -41.20 12.21
CA GLY A 14 7.71 -40.37 13.08
C GLY A 14 7.73 -38.88 12.78
N TYR A 15 8.29 -38.40 11.67
CA TYR A 15 8.29 -36.97 11.34
C TYR A 15 8.39 -36.75 9.82
N MET A 16 7.26 -36.79 9.13
CA MET A 16 7.04 -36.06 7.86
C MET A 16 5.57 -36.19 7.46
N ARG A 17 4.70 -35.38 8.06
CA ARG A 17 3.44 -34.95 7.42
C ARG A 17 3.60 -33.48 7.02
N TYR A 18 4.33 -33.26 5.92
CA TYR A 18 4.19 -32.05 5.12
C TYR A 18 2.89 -32.15 4.33
N THR A 19 1.78 -31.79 4.95
CA THR A 19 0.52 -31.58 4.24
C THR A 19 -0.17 -30.34 4.80
N SER A 20 -0.61 -29.48 3.86
CA SER A 20 -1.65 -28.45 3.98
C SER A 20 -1.31 -27.02 4.43
N VAL A 21 -0.28 -26.37 3.85
CA VAL A 21 -0.27 -24.89 3.74
C VAL A 21 -0.41 -24.40 2.28
N VAL A 22 -0.33 -25.30 1.29
CA VAL A 22 -0.65 -24.96 -0.11
C VAL A 22 -2.15 -24.70 -0.32
N ALA A 23 -3.01 -25.23 0.56
CA ALA A 23 -4.46 -25.05 0.49
C ALA A 23 -4.92 -23.59 0.77
N PRO A 24 -4.52 -22.92 1.87
CA PRO A 24 -4.92 -21.53 2.11
C PRO A 24 -4.35 -20.56 1.07
N THR A 25 -3.13 -20.79 0.54
CA THR A 25 -2.56 -19.92 -0.50
C THR A 25 -3.29 -20.07 -1.83
N ARG A 26 -3.71 -21.29 -2.21
CA ARG A 26 -4.53 -21.52 -3.42
C ARG A 26 -5.96 -21.02 -3.26
N VAL A 27 -6.56 -21.15 -2.07
CA VAL A 27 -7.89 -20.62 -1.77
C VAL A 27 -7.87 -19.09 -1.73
N MET A 28 -6.84 -18.44 -1.20
CA MET A 28 -6.72 -16.98 -1.25
C MET A 28 -6.32 -16.45 -2.62
N LEU A 29 -5.49 -17.14 -3.41
CA LEU A 29 -5.25 -16.74 -4.80
C LEU A 29 -6.53 -16.89 -5.64
N ALA A 30 -7.29 -17.96 -5.40
CA ALA A 30 -8.58 -18.18 -6.03
C ALA A 30 -9.63 -17.15 -5.57
N CYS A 31 -9.68 -16.80 -4.28
CA CYS A 31 -10.52 -15.72 -3.77
C CYS A 31 -10.07 -14.34 -4.27
N GLY A 32 -8.76 -14.08 -4.39
CA GLY A 32 -8.21 -12.87 -4.99
C GLY A 32 -8.62 -12.76 -6.46
N LEU A 33 -8.42 -13.82 -7.25
CA LEU A 33 -8.90 -13.91 -8.63
C LEU A 33 -10.43 -13.78 -8.74
N LEU A 34 -11.20 -14.34 -7.80
CA LEU A 34 -12.67 -14.18 -7.73
C LEU A 34 -13.09 -12.75 -7.35
N LEU A 35 -12.34 -12.05 -6.49
CA LEU A 35 -12.57 -10.64 -6.14
C LEU A 35 -12.29 -9.72 -7.36
N PHE A 36 -11.30 -10.06 -8.19
CA PHE A 36 -11.00 -9.36 -9.44
C PHE A 36 -11.95 -9.71 -10.60
N ALA A 37 -12.46 -10.95 -10.65
CA ALA A 37 -13.27 -11.46 -11.76
C ALA A 37 -14.79 -11.38 -11.55
N ALA A 38 -15.26 -11.10 -10.32
CA ALA A 38 -16.69 -10.91 -10.04
C ALA A 38 -17.19 -9.61 -10.67
N GLY A 39 -17.57 -9.67 -11.94
CA GLY A 39 -18.05 -8.53 -12.73
C GLY A 39 -17.95 -8.75 -14.25
N CYS A 40 -17.24 -9.77 -14.72
CA CYS A 40 -17.13 -10.05 -16.15
C CYS A 40 -18.40 -10.68 -16.75
N ASP A 41 -19.49 -9.92 -16.82
CA ASP A 41 -20.62 -10.23 -17.71
C ASP A 41 -20.70 -9.16 -18.80
N ARG A 42 -19.97 -9.38 -19.90
CA ARG A 42 -20.30 -8.71 -21.17
C ARG A 42 -21.45 -9.49 -21.81
N ALA A 43 -22.66 -9.27 -21.31
CA ALA A 43 -23.87 -9.72 -21.99
C ALA A 43 -24.15 -8.86 -23.23
N ALA A 44 -25.01 -9.37 -24.11
CA ALA A 44 -25.50 -8.70 -25.33
C ALA A 44 -26.00 -7.26 -25.04
N PRO A 45 -26.02 -6.34 -26.05
CA PRO A 45 -26.48 -4.98 -25.83
C PRO A 45 -27.86 -4.99 -25.15
N PRO A 46 -28.01 -4.29 -24.01
CA PRO A 46 -29.22 -4.37 -23.20
C PRO A 46 -30.41 -3.91 -24.03
N ARG A 47 -31.53 -4.66 -23.94
CA ARG A 47 -32.77 -4.28 -24.61
C ARG A 47 -33.27 -2.95 -24.03
N PRO A 48 -33.54 -1.92 -24.86
CA PRO A 48 -34.07 -0.65 -24.36
C PRO A 48 -35.44 -0.84 -23.73
N GLU A 49 -35.62 -0.24 -22.55
CA GLU A 49 -36.84 -0.36 -21.75
C GLU A 49 -37.44 1.02 -21.46
N ARG A 50 -36.61 2.05 -21.25
CA ARG A 50 -37.07 3.35 -20.79
C ARG A 50 -36.22 4.50 -21.32
N LEU A 51 -36.89 5.56 -21.77
CA LEU A 51 -36.29 6.86 -22.05
C LEU A 51 -36.61 7.82 -20.90
N ILE A 52 -35.60 8.53 -20.40
CA ILE A 52 -35.76 9.54 -19.34
C ILE A 52 -35.05 10.84 -19.72
N PRO A 53 -35.51 12.02 -19.24
CA PRO A 53 -34.67 13.21 -19.23
C PRO A 53 -33.37 12.90 -18.47
N ASP A 54 -32.25 13.42 -18.96
CA ASP A 54 -31.01 13.35 -18.21
C ASP A 54 -31.20 14.03 -16.84
N LYS A 55 -30.85 13.31 -15.78
CA LYS A 55 -31.12 13.72 -14.40
C LYS A 55 -30.40 15.02 -14.01
N TYR A 56 -29.36 15.41 -14.75
CA TYR A 56 -28.47 16.52 -14.41
C TYR A 56 -28.32 17.54 -15.55
N ALA A 57 -28.42 17.09 -16.80
CA ALA A 57 -28.15 17.89 -17.98
C ALA A 57 -29.29 17.86 -19.01
N SER A 58 -30.52 17.52 -18.60
CA SER A 58 -31.65 17.41 -19.53
C SER A 58 -31.93 18.67 -20.34
N GLY A 59 -31.53 19.83 -19.84
CA GLY A 59 -31.89 21.13 -20.40
C GLY A 59 -33.38 21.42 -20.29
N ASP A 60 -34.13 20.68 -19.47
CA ASP A 60 -35.57 20.88 -19.28
C ASP A 60 -35.86 22.18 -18.50
N GLY A 61 -36.87 22.93 -18.94
CA GLY A 61 -37.29 24.19 -18.33
C GLY A 61 -36.34 25.37 -18.54
N GLN A 62 -35.30 25.24 -19.38
CA GLN A 62 -34.38 26.33 -19.67
C GLN A 62 -35.05 27.48 -20.44
N ALA A 63 -34.49 28.69 -20.34
CA ALA A 63 -35.09 29.88 -20.91
C ALA A 63 -34.05 30.76 -21.62
N ASN A 64 -34.43 31.38 -22.72
CA ASN A 64 -33.64 32.45 -23.33
C ASN A 64 -34.54 33.43 -24.11
N PHE A 65 -33.96 34.52 -24.61
CA PHE A 65 -34.67 35.46 -25.48
C PHE A 65 -34.96 34.84 -26.86
N GLN A 66 -35.96 35.40 -27.52
CA GLN A 66 -36.38 35.02 -28.87
C GLN A 66 -35.20 35.08 -29.84
N HIS A 67 -35.22 34.21 -30.85
CA HIS A 67 -34.19 34.10 -31.90
C HIS A 67 -32.79 33.69 -31.42
N GLU A 68 -32.54 33.62 -30.11
CA GLU A 68 -31.30 33.12 -29.55
C GLU A 68 -31.33 31.58 -29.43
N PRO A 69 -30.17 30.91 -29.56
CA PRO A 69 -30.05 29.51 -29.20
C PRO A 69 -30.26 29.33 -27.69
N LEU A 70 -30.77 28.16 -27.30
CA LEU A 70 -30.78 27.77 -25.90
C LEU A 70 -29.34 27.61 -25.37
N PRO A 71 -29.08 28.00 -24.11
CA PRO A 71 -27.74 27.89 -23.52
C PRO A 71 -27.22 26.44 -23.47
N PHE A 72 -28.12 25.49 -23.22
CA PHE A 72 -27.79 24.07 -23.09
C PHE A 72 -28.58 23.23 -24.12
N PRO A 73 -28.00 22.14 -24.65
CA PRO A 73 -28.77 21.19 -25.44
C PRO A 73 -29.83 20.50 -24.57
N PHE A 74 -30.91 20.04 -25.19
CA PHE A 74 -31.78 19.05 -24.59
C PHE A 74 -31.09 17.69 -24.55
N GLN A 75 -31.21 16.96 -23.44
CA GLN A 75 -30.58 15.65 -23.26
C GLN A 75 -31.53 14.62 -22.67
N VAL A 76 -31.54 13.42 -23.26
CA VAL A 76 -32.28 12.26 -22.77
C VAL A 76 -31.37 11.05 -22.70
N VAL A 77 -31.73 10.08 -21.85
CA VAL A 77 -30.96 8.86 -21.59
C VAL A 77 -31.85 7.66 -21.84
N LEU A 78 -31.35 6.73 -22.66
CA LEU A 78 -31.99 5.45 -22.94
C LEU A 78 -31.39 4.37 -22.06
N GLU A 79 -32.21 3.83 -21.17
CA GLU A 79 -31.86 2.79 -20.21
C GLU A 79 -32.48 1.44 -20.61
N GLY A 80 -31.73 0.37 -20.39
CA GLY A 80 -32.15 -1.01 -20.52
C GLY A 80 -32.66 -1.60 -19.19
N ALA A 81 -32.82 -2.93 -19.18
CA ALA A 81 -33.33 -3.67 -18.03
C ALA A 81 -32.42 -3.61 -16.79
N VAL A 82 -33.04 -3.74 -15.62
CA VAL A 82 -32.32 -3.85 -14.33
C VAL A 82 -31.71 -5.24 -14.21
N GLU A 83 -30.38 -5.31 -14.13
CA GLU A 83 -29.68 -6.57 -13.89
C GLU A 83 -29.21 -6.67 -12.42
N PRO A 84 -29.66 -7.68 -11.66
CA PRO A 84 -29.22 -7.88 -10.28
C PRO A 84 -27.76 -8.38 -10.25
N GLY A 85 -26.94 -7.77 -9.40
CA GLY A 85 -25.55 -8.21 -9.22
C GLY A 85 -25.43 -9.61 -8.61
N ILE A 86 -24.26 -10.24 -8.79
CA ILE A 86 -23.92 -11.63 -8.41
C ILE A 86 -24.21 -11.95 -6.92
N LEU A 87 -24.15 -10.96 -6.03
CA LEU A 87 -24.39 -11.11 -4.58
C LEU A 87 -25.78 -10.65 -4.12
N GLY A 88 -26.67 -10.29 -5.05
CA GLY A 88 -27.98 -9.70 -4.76
C GLY A 88 -27.89 -8.21 -4.42
N GLY A 89 -28.84 -7.43 -4.96
CA GLY A 89 -28.94 -5.99 -4.81
C GLY A 89 -30.10 -5.45 -5.66
N LYS A 90 -30.38 -4.14 -5.59
CA LYS A 90 -31.45 -3.51 -6.41
C LYS A 90 -31.19 -3.57 -7.92
N GLY A 91 -29.99 -4.02 -8.33
CA GLY A 91 -29.52 -4.00 -9.72
C GLY A 91 -29.20 -2.59 -10.19
N GLU A 92 -28.45 -2.47 -11.30
CA GLU A 92 -28.24 -1.21 -12.02
C GLU A 92 -28.88 -1.33 -13.40
N ARG A 93 -29.38 -0.21 -13.93
CA ARG A 93 -29.87 -0.16 -15.32
C ARG A 93 -28.68 0.16 -16.20
N HIS A 94 -28.53 -0.59 -17.28
CA HIS A 94 -27.46 -0.36 -18.23
C HIS A 94 -27.89 0.61 -19.33
N PRO A 95 -27.02 1.52 -19.76
CA PRO A 95 -27.29 2.39 -20.89
C PRO A 95 -27.38 1.59 -22.18
N VAL A 96 -28.17 2.10 -23.12
CA VAL A 96 -28.33 1.48 -24.45
C VAL A 96 -27.62 2.34 -25.50
N PRO A 97 -26.42 1.94 -25.95
CA PRO A 97 -25.65 2.72 -26.90
C PRO A 97 -26.14 2.56 -28.33
N ASN A 98 -25.85 3.56 -29.17
CA ASN A 98 -26.07 3.54 -30.61
C ASN A 98 -27.54 3.36 -31.07
N ALA A 99 -28.49 3.68 -30.20
CA ALA A 99 -29.92 3.70 -30.51
C ALA A 99 -30.34 5.05 -31.08
N THR A 100 -31.29 5.06 -32.02
CA THR A 100 -31.80 6.30 -32.63
C THR A 100 -32.80 7.00 -31.71
N ILE A 101 -32.58 8.28 -31.42
CA ILE A 101 -33.50 9.16 -30.70
C ILE A 101 -33.94 10.29 -31.62
N ARG A 102 -35.26 10.54 -31.69
CA ARG A 102 -35.86 11.65 -32.43
C ARG A 102 -36.34 12.72 -31.47
N PHE A 103 -35.80 13.92 -31.62
CA PHE A 103 -36.34 15.13 -30.99
C PHE A 103 -37.27 15.85 -31.97
N GLN A 104 -38.43 16.32 -31.50
CA GLN A 104 -39.43 16.99 -32.33
C GLN A 104 -40.08 18.16 -31.59
N VAL A 105 -40.13 19.34 -32.21
CA VAL A 105 -40.89 20.49 -31.71
C VAL A 105 -42.38 20.20 -31.88
N GLU A 106 -43.13 20.24 -30.78
CA GLU A 106 -44.54 19.84 -30.75
C GLU A 106 -45.45 20.83 -31.49
N ASN A 107 -45.17 22.14 -31.34
CA ASN A 107 -45.89 23.20 -32.03
C ASN A 107 -44.95 23.97 -32.99
N PRO A 108 -44.99 23.68 -34.31
CA PRO A 108 -44.19 24.39 -35.31
C PRO A 108 -44.47 25.90 -35.39
N ALA A 109 -45.64 26.37 -34.96
CA ALA A 109 -45.99 27.80 -34.97
C ALA A 109 -45.15 28.64 -33.99
N THR A 110 -44.44 27.99 -33.06
CA THR A 110 -43.47 28.65 -32.17
C THR A 110 -42.26 29.22 -32.94
N GLY A 111 -42.01 28.71 -34.14
CA GLY A 111 -40.85 29.07 -34.97
C GLY A 111 -39.51 28.48 -34.48
N ALA A 112 -39.52 27.65 -33.44
CA ALA A 112 -38.32 27.00 -32.92
C ALA A 112 -37.80 25.91 -33.86
N ARG A 113 -36.48 25.80 -34.00
CA ARG A 113 -35.80 24.88 -34.91
C ARG A 113 -34.55 24.30 -34.26
N PHE A 114 -34.19 23.06 -34.58
CA PHE A 114 -32.93 22.47 -34.10
C PHE A 114 -31.75 23.10 -34.83
N ALA A 115 -30.73 23.52 -34.09
CA ALA A 115 -29.59 24.27 -34.63
C ALA A 115 -28.75 23.44 -35.62
N ASP A 116 -28.72 22.12 -35.44
CA ASP A 116 -27.91 21.20 -36.23
C ASP A 116 -28.40 21.02 -37.68
N ASN A 117 -29.72 21.09 -37.91
CA ASN A 117 -30.32 20.85 -39.22
C ASN A 117 -31.34 21.93 -39.67
N ASN A 118 -31.61 22.92 -38.81
CA ASN A 118 -32.58 24.01 -39.04
C ASN A 118 -34.01 23.51 -39.36
N GLN A 119 -34.41 22.36 -38.80
CA GLN A 119 -35.73 21.75 -38.95
C GLN A 119 -36.48 21.67 -37.60
N THR A 120 -37.76 21.30 -37.65
CA THR A 120 -38.60 21.09 -36.45
C THR A 120 -38.44 19.70 -35.83
N PHE A 121 -37.60 18.84 -36.41
CA PHE A 121 -37.20 17.55 -35.83
C PHE A 121 -35.71 17.32 -36.08
N PHE A 122 -35.08 16.50 -35.23
CA PHE A 122 -33.66 16.12 -35.34
C PHE A 122 -33.47 14.69 -34.81
N ASP A 123 -32.82 13.85 -35.61
CA ASP A 123 -32.50 12.47 -35.25
C ASP A 123 -31.01 12.40 -34.86
N THR A 124 -30.72 11.82 -33.70
CA THR A 124 -29.36 11.60 -33.21
C THR A 124 -29.24 10.19 -32.63
N ARG A 125 -28.00 9.73 -32.41
CA ARG A 125 -27.74 8.42 -31.82
C ARG A 125 -27.28 8.56 -30.37
N THR A 126 -27.66 7.60 -29.53
CA THR A 126 -27.17 7.53 -28.17
C THR A 126 -25.68 7.22 -28.12
N ASP A 127 -24.95 7.87 -27.21
CA ASP A 127 -23.56 7.60 -26.91
C ASP A 127 -23.39 6.28 -26.11
N ALA A 128 -22.17 5.98 -25.67
CA ALA A 128 -21.88 4.79 -24.88
C ALA A 128 -22.67 4.75 -23.55
N GLY A 129 -22.95 5.92 -22.97
CA GLY A 129 -23.78 6.09 -21.77
C GLY A 129 -25.28 6.22 -22.05
N GLY A 130 -25.73 5.87 -23.26
CA GLY A 130 -27.14 5.87 -23.62
C GLY A 130 -27.73 7.27 -23.80
N ALA A 131 -26.91 8.32 -23.76
CA ALA A 131 -27.37 9.71 -23.82
C ALA A 131 -27.44 10.22 -25.26
N ALA A 132 -28.47 11.01 -25.56
CA ALA A 132 -28.69 11.67 -26.84
C ALA A 132 -28.97 13.16 -26.59
N GLN A 133 -28.40 14.04 -27.43
CA GLN A 133 -28.49 15.49 -27.27
C GLN A 133 -29.00 16.19 -28.54
N ALA A 134 -29.72 17.30 -28.37
CA ALA A 134 -30.18 18.16 -29.47
C ALA A 134 -30.19 19.64 -29.06
N ARG A 135 -29.64 20.53 -29.89
CA ARG A 135 -29.66 21.99 -29.63
C ARG A 135 -30.85 22.65 -30.31
N LEU A 136 -31.62 23.42 -29.55
CA LEU A 136 -32.78 24.16 -30.07
C LEU A 136 -32.47 25.66 -30.16
N GLN A 137 -32.83 26.28 -31.28
CA GLN A 137 -32.91 27.72 -31.45
C GLN A 137 -34.36 28.18 -31.36
N LEU A 138 -34.61 29.21 -30.55
CA LEU A 138 -35.96 29.73 -30.30
C LEU A 138 -36.45 30.60 -31.46
N GLY A 139 -37.77 30.59 -31.67
CA GLY A 139 -38.44 31.46 -32.64
C GLY A 139 -38.87 32.80 -32.03
N ALA A 140 -39.86 33.44 -32.66
CA ALA A 140 -40.44 34.72 -32.20
C ALA A 140 -41.49 34.56 -31.09
N TRP A 141 -41.87 33.33 -30.75
CA TRP A 141 -42.91 33.04 -29.75
C TRP A 141 -42.49 33.50 -28.35
N CYS A 142 -43.43 34.05 -27.57
CA CYS A 142 -43.27 34.31 -26.14
C CYS A 142 -43.92 33.19 -25.32
N GLY A 143 -43.18 32.57 -24.40
CA GLY A 143 -43.70 31.54 -23.49
C GLY A 143 -43.20 30.12 -23.78
N ASP A 144 -43.97 29.12 -23.37
CA ASP A 144 -43.56 27.71 -23.39
C ASP A 144 -43.43 27.13 -24.82
N VAL A 145 -42.29 26.49 -25.09
CA VAL A 145 -41.97 25.73 -26.31
C VAL A 145 -41.70 24.28 -25.91
N TRP A 146 -42.50 23.35 -26.43
CA TRP A 146 -42.41 21.93 -26.06
C TRP A 146 -41.68 21.11 -27.13
N VAL A 147 -40.81 20.22 -26.67
CA VAL A 147 -40.03 19.28 -27.48
C VAL A 147 -40.31 17.85 -26.99
N VAL A 148 -40.61 16.94 -27.90
CA VAL A 148 -40.81 15.52 -27.59
C VAL A 148 -39.61 14.74 -28.09
N ALA A 149 -38.99 13.96 -27.21
CA ALA A 149 -37.95 13.00 -27.51
C ALA A 149 -38.53 11.58 -27.48
N GLY A 150 -38.38 10.83 -28.56
CA GLY A 150 -38.87 9.45 -28.66
C GLY A 150 -37.84 8.51 -29.29
N VAL A 151 -38.08 7.21 -29.18
CA VAL A 151 -37.25 6.16 -29.77
C VAL A 151 -37.99 5.60 -31.00
N PRO A 152 -37.68 6.01 -32.23
CA PRO A 152 -38.47 5.63 -33.41
C PRO A 152 -38.53 4.13 -33.66
N GLU A 153 -37.46 3.41 -33.31
CA GLU A 153 -37.32 1.97 -33.47
C GLU A 153 -38.07 1.17 -32.38
N HIS A 154 -38.45 1.83 -31.28
CA HIS A 154 -39.13 1.24 -30.12
C HIS A 154 -40.32 2.11 -29.67
N PRO A 155 -41.43 2.12 -30.43
CA PRO A 155 -42.60 2.96 -30.13
C PRO A 155 -43.33 2.58 -28.83
N GLU A 156 -43.04 1.41 -28.26
CA GLU A 156 -43.53 0.98 -26.95
C GLU A 156 -42.92 1.77 -25.79
N ILE A 157 -41.77 2.42 -25.99
CA ILE A 157 -41.10 3.23 -24.98
C ILE A 157 -41.80 4.59 -24.90
N THR A 158 -42.22 4.97 -23.69
CA THR A 158 -42.91 6.26 -23.48
C THR A 158 -41.97 7.42 -23.86
N PRO A 159 -42.39 8.34 -24.75
CA PRO A 159 -41.58 9.48 -25.12
C PRO A 159 -41.45 10.46 -23.97
N VAL A 160 -40.33 11.18 -23.94
CA VAL A 160 -40.03 12.21 -22.95
C VAL A 160 -40.43 13.56 -23.52
N ARG A 161 -41.20 14.33 -22.76
CA ARG A 161 -41.57 15.71 -23.12
C ARG A 161 -40.70 16.68 -22.34
N LEU A 162 -39.94 17.49 -23.06
CA LEU A 162 -39.05 18.54 -22.56
C LEU A 162 -39.62 19.91 -22.91
N ARG A 163 -39.26 20.93 -22.15
CA ARG A 163 -39.76 22.28 -22.30
C ARG A 163 -38.64 23.31 -22.34
N ALA A 164 -38.80 24.31 -23.19
CA ALA A 164 -38.04 25.56 -23.15
C ALA A 164 -38.98 26.75 -23.01
N ILE A 165 -38.47 27.87 -22.53
CA ILE A 165 -39.24 29.10 -22.33
C ILE A 165 -38.61 30.21 -23.17
N SER A 166 -39.40 30.79 -24.07
CA SER A 166 -38.95 31.82 -25.00
C SER A 166 -39.35 33.22 -24.56
N GLY A 167 -38.44 34.18 -24.73
CA GLY A 167 -38.63 35.59 -24.36
C GLY A 167 -38.36 35.92 -22.90
N VAL A 168 -37.88 34.94 -22.13
CA VAL A 168 -37.63 35.07 -20.70
C VAL A 168 -36.18 34.73 -20.41
N ARG A 169 -35.52 35.54 -19.57
CA ARG A 169 -34.21 35.24 -19.01
C ARG A 169 -34.29 35.27 -17.48
N ARG A 170 -33.62 34.32 -16.83
CA ARG A 170 -33.59 34.23 -15.36
C ARG A 170 -32.70 35.35 -14.79
N ILE A 171 -33.07 35.86 -13.61
CA ILE A 171 -32.29 36.78 -12.78
C ILE A 171 -32.04 36.05 -11.46
N GLY A 172 -30.78 35.81 -11.13
CA GLY A 172 -30.40 34.91 -10.03
C GLY A 172 -30.27 33.47 -10.53
N GLU A 173 -29.15 33.19 -11.19
CA GLU A 173 -28.70 31.83 -11.50
C GLU A 173 -27.76 31.35 -10.38
N ASP A 174 -27.60 30.04 -10.20
CA ASP A 174 -26.68 29.48 -9.20
C ASP A 174 -26.93 29.97 -7.76
N LEU A 175 -28.17 29.83 -7.32
CA LEU A 175 -28.65 30.35 -6.05
C LEU A 175 -28.20 29.51 -4.84
N GLU A 176 -27.52 30.15 -3.89
CA GLU A 176 -27.12 29.55 -2.62
C GLU A 176 -27.22 30.57 -1.47
N ALA A 177 -27.68 30.13 -0.30
CA ALA A 177 -27.63 30.91 0.93
C ALA A 177 -27.48 30.00 2.16
N THR A 178 -27.20 30.59 3.32
CA THR A 178 -27.22 29.84 4.58
C THR A 178 -28.63 29.37 4.92
N THR A 179 -28.77 28.29 5.69
CA THR A 179 -30.06 27.94 6.32
C THR A 179 -30.62 29.15 7.06
N ASP A 180 -31.92 29.42 6.90
CA ASP A 180 -32.62 30.64 7.39
C ASP A 180 -32.10 31.99 6.83
N GLY A 181 -31.14 31.97 5.89
CA GLY A 181 -30.62 33.13 5.18
C GLY A 181 -31.58 33.65 4.10
N VAL A 182 -31.20 34.75 3.45
CA VAL A 182 -32.00 35.40 2.40
C VAL A 182 -31.15 35.52 1.14
N ILE A 183 -31.74 35.16 0.00
CA ILE A 183 -31.26 35.52 -1.33
C ILE A 183 -31.91 36.84 -1.68
N ASP A 184 -31.08 37.85 -1.96
CA ASP A 184 -31.55 39.23 -2.13
C ASP A 184 -32.39 39.42 -3.40
N GLU A 185 -32.03 38.75 -4.49
CA GLU A 185 -32.66 38.93 -5.79
C GLU A 185 -32.84 37.61 -6.56
N ILE A 186 -34.10 37.22 -6.78
CA ILE A 186 -34.52 36.17 -7.72
C ILE A 186 -35.62 36.72 -8.62
N GLY A 187 -35.66 36.34 -9.89
CA GLY A 187 -36.72 36.79 -10.78
C GLY A 187 -36.45 36.56 -12.25
N VAL A 188 -37.18 37.30 -13.09
CA VAL A 188 -37.11 37.14 -14.55
C VAL A 188 -36.98 38.49 -15.24
N ARG A 189 -36.32 38.49 -16.39
CA ARG A 189 -36.31 39.58 -17.37
C ARG A 189 -37.09 39.14 -18.60
N LEU A 190 -38.04 39.97 -19.02
CA LEU A 190 -38.97 39.70 -20.10
C LEU A 190 -38.71 40.64 -21.27
N ARG A 191 -38.74 40.10 -22.48
CA ARG A 191 -38.48 40.84 -23.72
C ARG A 191 -39.53 40.52 -24.77
N ASN A 192 -40.13 41.54 -25.38
CA ASN A 192 -41.05 41.33 -26.50
C ASN A 192 -40.26 40.81 -27.74
N PRO A 193 -40.94 40.22 -28.74
CA PRO A 193 -40.26 39.66 -29.93
C PRO A 193 -39.44 40.67 -30.74
N ASP A 194 -39.78 41.96 -30.67
CA ASP A 194 -39.05 43.07 -31.31
C ASP A 194 -37.74 43.44 -30.58
N GLY A 195 -37.48 42.82 -29.43
CA GLY A 195 -36.31 43.09 -28.60
C GLY A 195 -36.49 44.23 -27.60
N THR A 196 -37.69 44.79 -27.42
CA THR A 196 -37.95 45.78 -26.36
C THR A 196 -38.26 45.12 -25.01
N PRO A 197 -37.95 45.75 -23.86
CA PRO A 197 -38.34 45.22 -22.56
C PRO A 197 -39.88 45.10 -22.41
N ALA A 198 -40.36 43.98 -21.89
CA ALA A 198 -41.78 43.75 -21.68
C ALA A 198 -42.21 44.29 -20.31
N GLN A 199 -42.63 45.56 -20.27
CA GLN A 199 -43.16 46.21 -19.06
C GLN A 199 -44.63 45.83 -18.79
N GLY A 200 -45.01 45.75 -17.52
CA GLY A 200 -46.40 45.56 -17.09
C GLY A 200 -46.92 44.12 -17.11
N VAL A 201 -46.02 43.13 -17.19
CA VAL A 201 -46.36 41.70 -17.14
C VAL A 201 -46.38 41.23 -15.69
N GLU A 202 -47.37 40.41 -15.31
CA GLU A 202 -47.49 39.90 -13.94
C GLU A 202 -46.70 38.60 -13.78
N VAL A 203 -45.85 38.56 -12.76
CA VAL A 203 -45.03 37.40 -12.40
C VAL A 203 -45.36 36.99 -10.97
N PHE A 204 -45.69 35.71 -10.80
CA PHE A 204 -46.08 35.12 -9.53
C PHE A 204 -44.99 34.18 -9.03
N PHE A 205 -44.59 34.33 -7.77
CA PHE A 205 -43.59 33.51 -7.11
C PHE A 205 -44.22 32.66 -6.01
N ARG A 206 -43.91 31.36 -5.99
CA ARG A 206 -44.40 30.41 -5.00
C ARG A 206 -43.31 29.42 -4.64
N VAL A 207 -42.99 29.29 -3.35
CA VAL A 207 -42.08 28.24 -2.89
C VAL A 207 -42.80 26.88 -2.91
N GLU A 208 -42.17 25.87 -3.48
CA GLU A 208 -42.67 24.49 -3.51
C GLU A 208 -42.01 23.61 -2.43
N GLY A 209 -42.76 22.67 -1.86
CA GLY A 209 -42.20 21.65 -0.95
C GLY A 209 -42.28 21.94 0.56
N GLY A 210 -43.46 21.72 1.13
CA GLY A 210 -43.61 21.08 2.44
C GLY A 210 -43.99 21.99 3.62
N ALA A 211 -45.17 21.70 4.18
CA ALA A 211 -45.59 22.12 5.50
C ALA A 211 -44.51 21.79 6.55
N GLY A 212 -43.82 22.82 7.06
CA GLY A 212 -42.81 22.69 8.11
C GLY A 212 -41.60 23.64 7.98
N GLY A 213 -41.31 24.19 6.80
CA GLY A 213 -40.15 25.07 6.58
C GLY A 213 -40.49 26.56 6.52
N ASN A 214 -39.70 27.39 7.20
CA ASN A 214 -39.78 28.87 7.21
C ASN A 214 -39.39 29.56 5.87
N SER A 215 -39.42 28.85 4.73
CA SER A 215 -39.03 29.43 3.43
C SER A 215 -40.17 30.24 2.82
N SER A 216 -39.85 31.45 2.36
CA SER A 216 -40.84 32.38 1.81
C SER A 216 -40.19 33.36 0.84
N VAL A 217 -40.94 33.81 -0.16
CA VAL A 217 -40.53 34.94 -1.01
C VAL A 217 -41.00 36.26 -0.40
N GLY A 218 -40.26 37.35 -0.64
CA GLY A 218 -40.62 38.69 -0.16
C GLY A 218 -41.94 39.18 -0.75
N HIS A 219 -42.12 39.03 -2.07
CA HIS A 219 -43.35 39.37 -2.78
C HIS A 219 -43.75 38.21 -3.70
N SER A 220 -44.93 37.63 -3.47
CA SER A 220 -45.48 36.54 -4.29
C SER A 220 -46.06 36.98 -5.62
N ARG A 221 -46.25 38.29 -5.83
CA ARG A 221 -46.69 38.89 -7.10
C ARG A 221 -45.88 40.16 -7.35
N VAL A 222 -45.20 40.21 -8.49
CA VAL A 222 -44.38 41.34 -8.94
C VAL A 222 -44.77 41.68 -10.38
N ILE A 223 -44.83 42.97 -10.70
CA ILE A 223 -45.10 43.47 -12.05
C ILE A 223 -43.77 43.89 -12.68
N SER A 224 -43.53 43.53 -13.93
CA SER A 224 -42.29 43.88 -14.61
C SER A 224 -42.12 45.40 -14.79
N ASP A 225 -40.91 45.89 -14.50
CA ASP A 225 -40.52 47.31 -14.60
C ASP A 225 -40.25 47.77 -16.05
N ASP A 226 -39.76 49.01 -16.21
CA ASP A 226 -39.40 49.61 -17.50
C ASP A 226 -38.20 48.91 -18.19
N GLN A 227 -37.43 48.12 -17.45
CA GLN A 227 -36.38 47.23 -17.95
C GLN A 227 -36.88 45.79 -18.16
N GLY A 228 -38.19 45.54 -18.02
CA GLY A 228 -38.81 44.23 -18.15
C GLY A 228 -38.43 43.27 -17.02
N ARG A 229 -37.93 43.75 -15.88
CA ARG A 229 -37.51 42.93 -14.73
C ARG A 229 -38.66 42.78 -13.73
N ALA A 230 -38.87 41.56 -13.26
CA ALA A 230 -39.75 41.26 -12.14
C ALA A 230 -38.98 40.39 -11.13
N VAL A 231 -38.62 40.96 -9.97
CA VAL A 231 -37.71 40.36 -8.99
C VAL A 231 -38.26 40.44 -7.56
N THR A 232 -37.91 39.45 -6.74
CA THR A 232 -38.24 39.36 -5.30
C THR A 232 -37.04 38.78 -4.54
N SER A 233 -37.01 38.94 -3.22
CA SER A 233 -36.11 38.18 -2.35
C SER A 233 -36.67 36.80 -2.01
N TRP A 234 -35.81 35.86 -1.61
CA TRP A 234 -36.18 34.50 -1.19
C TRP A 234 -35.48 34.10 0.10
N LYS A 235 -36.26 33.94 1.17
CA LYS A 235 -35.79 33.40 2.46
C LYS A 235 -35.71 31.88 2.40
N MET A 236 -34.55 31.33 2.74
CA MET A 236 -34.30 29.89 2.80
C MET A 236 -34.93 29.26 4.05
N GLY A 237 -35.26 27.97 3.96
CA GLY A 237 -35.67 27.19 5.11
C GLY A 237 -34.49 26.83 6.02
N SER A 238 -34.81 26.21 7.16
CA SER A 238 -33.83 25.77 8.18
C SER A 238 -33.08 24.48 7.81
N ASP A 239 -33.57 23.72 6.82
CA ASP A 239 -33.01 22.43 6.44
C ASP A 239 -31.96 22.56 5.34
N VAL A 240 -30.87 21.78 5.45
CA VAL A 240 -29.83 21.65 4.41
C VAL A 240 -30.34 20.79 3.26
N ARG A 241 -30.95 21.43 2.27
CA ARG A 241 -31.53 20.78 1.09
C ARG A 241 -31.68 21.77 -0.05
N ARG A 242 -32.04 21.26 -1.22
CA ARG A 242 -32.56 22.07 -2.32
C ARG A 242 -33.97 22.54 -1.98
N HIS A 243 -34.19 23.83 -2.16
CA HIS A 243 -35.49 24.47 -2.13
C HIS A 243 -35.86 24.88 -3.54
N PHE A 244 -37.15 24.87 -3.83
CA PHE A 244 -37.69 25.13 -5.16
C PHE A 244 -38.64 26.32 -5.09
N CYS A 245 -38.53 27.24 -6.04
CA CYS A 245 -39.43 28.37 -6.21
C CYS A 245 -40.01 28.35 -7.61
N ALA A 246 -41.31 28.07 -7.67
CA ALA A 246 -42.14 28.14 -8.85
C ALA A 246 -42.44 29.59 -9.22
N VAL A 247 -42.23 29.91 -10.49
CA VAL A 247 -42.49 31.21 -11.10
C VAL A 247 -43.48 31.04 -12.24
N GLN A 248 -44.65 31.66 -12.12
CA GLN A 248 -45.66 31.66 -13.16
C GLN A 248 -45.73 33.05 -13.78
N ILE A 249 -45.79 33.13 -15.11
CA ILE A 249 -45.89 34.40 -15.83
C ILE A 249 -47.23 34.42 -16.54
N ASN A 250 -48.05 35.41 -16.20
CA ASN A 250 -49.36 35.59 -16.80
C ASN A 250 -49.46 37.01 -17.40
N ASP A 251 -49.51 37.08 -18.72
CA ASP A 251 -49.57 38.34 -19.44
C ASP A 251 -51.02 38.76 -19.75
N ASN A 252 -51.54 39.63 -18.88
CA ASN A 252 -52.89 40.21 -18.97
C ASN A 252 -52.93 41.55 -19.75
N ARG A 253 -51.87 41.92 -20.47
CA ARG A 253 -51.83 43.17 -21.26
C ARG A 253 -52.86 43.10 -22.41
N HIS A 254 -53.64 44.17 -22.58
CA HIS A 254 -54.81 44.16 -23.47
C HIS A 254 -54.47 44.35 -24.97
N ASN A 255 -53.29 44.90 -25.29
CA ASN A 255 -52.87 45.25 -26.65
C ASN A 255 -51.73 44.34 -27.17
N VAL A 256 -51.75 43.06 -26.84
CA VAL A 256 -50.67 42.11 -27.17
C VAL A 256 -51.23 40.94 -27.97
N THR A 257 -50.60 40.60 -29.08
CA THR A 257 -51.03 39.47 -29.92
C THR A 257 -50.78 38.13 -29.20
N PRO A 258 -51.46 37.04 -29.59
CA PRO A 258 -51.23 35.72 -28.97
C PRO A 258 -49.78 35.23 -29.04
N GLN A 259 -48.99 35.68 -30.02
CA GLN A 259 -47.58 35.30 -30.18
C GLN A 259 -46.64 36.09 -29.25
N GLU A 260 -47.04 37.31 -28.88
CA GLU A 260 -46.30 38.22 -28.00
C GLU A 260 -46.67 38.08 -26.53
N ARG A 261 -47.78 37.37 -26.24
CA ARG A 261 -48.31 37.17 -24.89
C ARG A 261 -47.50 36.11 -24.16
N PHE A 262 -46.96 36.46 -23.00
CA PHE A 262 -46.29 35.48 -22.14
C PHE A 262 -47.30 34.59 -21.44
N ASP A 263 -47.33 33.32 -21.83
CA ASP A 263 -47.99 32.25 -21.09
C ASP A 263 -46.92 31.23 -20.70
N VAL A 264 -46.44 31.35 -19.46
CA VAL A 264 -45.44 30.43 -18.88
C VAL A 264 -46.10 29.73 -17.72
N VAL A 265 -46.38 28.44 -17.91
CA VAL A 265 -47.14 27.63 -16.95
C VAL A 265 -46.41 27.53 -15.61
N LEU A 266 -45.08 27.34 -15.66
CA LEU A 266 -44.25 27.14 -14.47
C LEU A 266 -42.77 27.27 -14.82
N MET A 267 -42.00 28.16 -14.22
CA MET A 267 -40.53 28.18 -14.29
C MET A 267 -39.99 27.90 -12.90
N GLU A 268 -39.08 26.95 -12.75
CA GLU A 268 -38.55 26.58 -11.44
C GLU A 268 -37.18 27.21 -11.21
N PHE A 269 -37.03 27.86 -10.06
CA PHE A 269 -35.74 28.25 -9.50
C PHE A 269 -35.35 27.24 -8.42
N GLU A 270 -34.13 26.74 -8.52
CA GLU A 270 -33.53 25.91 -7.48
C GLU A 270 -32.58 26.77 -6.66
N ALA A 271 -32.66 26.68 -5.33
CA ALA A 271 -31.66 27.26 -4.43
C ALA A 271 -31.19 26.23 -3.41
N MET A 272 -29.89 26.26 -3.13
CA MET A 272 -29.30 25.41 -2.10
C MET A 272 -29.23 26.17 -0.76
N ALA A 273 -29.86 25.62 0.28
CA ALA A 273 -29.70 26.12 1.64
C ALA A 273 -28.60 25.33 2.36
N MET A 274 -27.56 26.01 2.84
CA MET A 274 -26.38 25.37 3.43
C MET A 274 -26.17 25.73 4.90
N ASN A 275 -25.87 24.74 5.72
CA ASN A 275 -25.35 24.94 7.08
C ASN A 275 -23.92 24.39 7.13
N LYS A 276 -22.94 25.26 6.83
CA LYS A 276 -21.52 24.87 6.72
C LYS A 276 -20.99 24.25 8.03
N THR A 277 -21.40 24.78 9.18
CA THR A 277 -20.98 24.27 10.50
C THR A 277 -21.53 22.88 10.78
N GLN A 278 -22.82 22.65 10.52
CA GLN A 278 -23.43 21.32 10.66
C GLN A 278 -22.78 20.31 9.73
N LEU A 279 -22.53 20.71 8.47
CA LEU A 279 -21.88 19.85 7.47
C LEU A 279 -20.49 19.43 7.92
N ILE A 280 -19.64 20.37 8.32
CA ILE A 280 -18.27 20.07 8.81
C ILE A 280 -18.33 19.18 10.05
N THR A 281 -19.23 19.46 10.99
CA THR A 281 -19.35 18.69 12.24
C THR A 281 -19.76 17.24 11.98
N ILE A 282 -20.77 17.01 11.13
CA ILE A 282 -21.25 15.66 10.78
C ILE A 282 -20.19 14.93 9.95
N LEU A 283 -19.53 15.62 9.02
CA LEU A 283 -18.46 15.03 8.20
C LEU A 283 -17.29 14.55 9.07
N LEU A 284 -16.82 15.38 10.02
CA LEU A 284 -15.77 15.00 10.97
C LEU A 284 -16.24 13.89 11.92
N GLY A 285 -17.50 13.91 12.35
CA GLY A 285 -18.10 12.84 13.16
C GLY A 285 -18.15 11.50 12.42
N GLY A 286 -18.62 11.52 11.17
CA GLY A 286 -18.61 10.35 10.28
C GLY A 286 -17.19 9.83 10.04
N LEU A 287 -16.21 10.73 9.88
CA LEU A 287 -14.79 10.40 9.77
C LEU A 287 -14.22 9.76 11.04
N ALA A 288 -14.55 10.30 12.20
CA ALA A 288 -14.14 9.70 13.47
C ALA A 288 -14.71 8.29 13.62
N VAL A 289 -16.00 8.07 13.32
CA VAL A 289 -16.64 6.75 13.37
C VAL A 289 -16.01 5.79 12.35
N PHE A 290 -15.73 6.26 11.13
CA PHE A 290 -15.07 5.49 10.08
C PHE A 290 -13.67 5.02 10.51
N ILE A 291 -12.82 5.94 10.97
CA ILE A 291 -11.45 5.64 11.44
C ILE A 291 -11.48 4.75 12.68
N PHE A 292 -12.42 4.98 13.59
CA PHE A 292 -12.60 4.14 14.77
C PHE A 292 -13.03 2.72 14.40
N GLY A 293 -13.96 2.57 13.46
CA GLY A 293 -14.37 1.29 12.88
C GLY A 293 -13.20 0.54 12.28
N MET A 294 -12.40 1.21 11.43
CA MET A 294 -11.16 0.62 10.90
C MET A 294 -10.19 0.21 12.01
N THR A 295 -10.00 1.03 13.04
CA THR A 295 -9.08 0.72 14.15
C THR A 295 -9.50 -0.53 14.91
N ILE A 296 -10.79 -0.67 15.22
CA ILE A 296 -11.33 -1.87 15.88
C ILE A 296 -11.18 -3.08 14.96
N MET A 297 -11.52 -2.92 13.68
CA MET A 297 -11.44 -3.99 12.69
C MET A 297 -10.01 -4.53 12.58
N SER A 298 -9.02 -3.64 12.40
CA SER A 298 -7.59 -3.98 12.33
C SER A 298 -7.12 -4.67 13.60
N ARG A 299 -7.52 -4.21 14.79
CA ARG A 299 -7.17 -4.88 16.06
C ARG A 299 -7.74 -6.29 16.15
N GLY A 300 -9.01 -6.49 15.77
CA GLY A 300 -9.65 -7.81 15.73
C GLY A 300 -8.92 -8.75 14.78
N LEU A 301 -8.62 -8.29 13.57
CA LEU A 301 -7.90 -9.08 12.56
C LEU A 301 -6.45 -9.38 12.98
N GLN A 302 -5.76 -8.41 13.59
CA GLN A 302 -4.40 -8.57 14.10
C GLN A 302 -4.34 -9.63 15.22
N ARG A 303 -5.28 -9.59 16.18
CA ARG A 303 -5.38 -10.62 17.23
C ARG A 303 -5.65 -12.02 16.68
N MET A 304 -6.37 -12.10 15.56
CA MET A 304 -6.55 -13.37 14.83
C MET A 304 -5.27 -13.81 14.11
N ALA A 305 -4.45 -12.86 13.63
CA ALA A 305 -3.22 -13.09 12.89
C ALA A 305 -1.97 -13.31 13.77
N ASP A 306 -2.02 -13.07 15.09
CA ASP A 306 -0.86 -13.11 16.00
C ASP A 306 0.00 -14.39 15.91
N ARG A 307 -0.62 -15.58 15.77
CA ARG A 307 0.14 -16.84 15.61
C ARG A 307 0.85 -16.93 14.25
N HIS A 308 0.34 -16.25 13.23
CA HIS A 308 0.87 -16.27 11.87
C HIS A 308 1.97 -15.22 11.65
N LEU A 309 2.01 -14.14 12.45
CA LEU A 309 3.08 -13.12 12.38
C LEU A 309 4.46 -13.71 12.72
N ARG A 310 4.55 -14.65 13.67
CA ARG A 310 5.81 -15.36 13.99
C ARG A 310 6.26 -16.31 12.87
N THR A 311 5.32 -16.93 12.16
CA THR A 311 5.62 -17.78 11.01
C THR A 311 5.99 -16.94 9.78
N ALA A 312 5.37 -15.76 9.61
CA ALA A 312 5.69 -14.83 8.53
C ALA A 312 7.17 -14.44 8.54
N LEU A 313 7.75 -14.19 9.72
CA LEU A 313 9.19 -13.94 9.91
C LEU A 313 10.08 -15.01 9.26
N GLN A 314 9.75 -16.31 9.43
CA GLN A 314 10.54 -17.41 8.88
C GLN A 314 10.49 -17.47 7.34
N PHE A 315 9.41 -16.99 6.72
CA PHE A 315 9.28 -16.95 5.27
C PHE A 315 9.87 -15.65 4.67
N MET A 316 9.81 -14.54 5.40
CA MET A 316 10.38 -13.25 4.96
C MET A 316 11.89 -13.29 4.73
N THR A 317 12.62 -14.15 5.46
CA THR A 317 14.09 -14.26 5.41
C THR A 317 14.65 -15.10 4.25
N ARG A 318 13.80 -15.76 3.45
CA ARG A 318 14.31 -16.73 2.45
C ARG A 318 14.75 -16.10 1.14
N ASN A 319 13.92 -15.23 0.53
CA ASN A 319 14.25 -14.48 -0.68
C ASN A 319 13.28 -13.30 -0.91
N ARG A 320 13.63 -12.38 -1.82
CA ARG A 320 12.84 -11.16 -2.10
C ARG A 320 11.40 -11.42 -2.60
N PHE A 321 11.17 -12.44 -3.41
CA PHE A 321 9.83 -12.74 -3.95
C PHE A 321 8.89 -13.23 -2.86
N LEU A 322 9.40 -14.09 -1.98
CA LEU A 322 8.67 -14.55 -0.81
C LEU A 322 8.48 -13.41 0.19
N GLY A 323 9.42 -12.46 0.26
CA GLY A 323 9.25 -11.18 0.96
C GLY A 323 8.04 -10.41 0.46
N VAL A 324 7.88 -10.22 -0.86
CA VAL A 324 6.70 -9.58 -1.48
C VAL A 324 5.42 -10.32 -1.09
N LEU A 325 5.36 -11.64 -1.28
CA LEU A 325 4.17 -12.40 -0.96
C LEU A 325 3.81 -12.29 0.53
N THR A 326 4.81 -12.40 1.41
CA THR A 326 4.58 -12.33 2.85
C THR A 326 4.14 -10.94 3.28
N GLY A 327 4.77 -9.88 2.76
CA GLY A 327 4.34 -8.50 3.01
C GLY A 327 2.90 -8.24 2.56
N ALA A 328 2.53 -8.75 1.37
CA ALA A 328 1.17 -8.61 0.85
C ALA A 328 0.14 -9.31 1.72
N VAL A 329 0.40 -10.57 2.10
CA VAL A 329 -0.51 -11.35 2.95
C VAL A 329 -0.61 -10.75 4.35
N VAL A 330 0.52 -10.39 4.98
CA VAL A 330 0.54 -9.81 6.33
C VAL A 330 -0.22 -8.48 6.33
N THR A 331 0.07 -7.58 5.39
CA THR A 331 -0.64 -6.29 5.35
C THR A 331 -2.11 -6.46 5.00
N ALA A 332 -2.49 -7.35 4.08
CA ALA A 332 -3.89 -7.59 3.74
C ALA A 332 -4.68 -8.17 4.93
N LEU A 333 -4.07 -9.02 5.75
CA LEU A 333 -4.68 -9.58 6.95
C LEU A 333 -4.75 -8.56 8.09
N VAL A 334 -3.65 -7.85 8.36
CA VAL A 334 -3.56 -6.86 9.45
C VAL A 334 -4.31 -5.57 9.10
N GLN A 335 -4.51 -5.28 7.81
CA GLN A 335 -5.13 -4.05 7.29
C GLN A 335 -4.36 -2.77 7.68
N SER A 336 -3.06 -2.89 7.94
CA SER A 336 -2.20 -1.75 8.27
C SER A 336 -0.81 -1.93 7.67
N SER A 337 -0.54 -1.22 6.57
CA SER A 337 0.80 -1.18 5.99
C SER A 337 1.78 -0.50 6.92
N SER A 338 1.38 0.57 7.61
CA SER A 338 2.24 1.27 8.58
C SER A 338 2.68 0.37 9.71
N ALA A 339 1.79 -0.46 10.29
CA ALA A 339 2.21 -1.43 11.31
C ALA A 339 3.20 -2.46 10.74
N THR A 340 2.95 -2.92 9.51
CA THR A 340 3.81 -3.91 8.84
C THR A 340 5.19 -3.33 8.49
N THR A 341 5.26 -2.09 8.01
CA THR A 341 6.52 -1.42 7.67
C THR A 341 7.30 -0.99 8.90
N VAL A 342 6.63 -0.52 9.97
CA VAL A 342 7.29 -0.24 11.26
C VAL A 342 7.91 -1.51 11.86
N MET A 343 7.17 -2.62 11.84
CA MET A 343 7.69 -3.92 12.27
C MET A 343 8.89 -4.35 11.42
N LEU A 344 8.79 -4.19 10.09
CA LEU A 344 9.89 -4.49 9.18
C LEU A 344 11.13 -3.63 9.46
N ILE A 345 10.96 -2.33 9.67
CA ILE A 345 12.05 -1.42 10.06
C ILE A 345 12.72 -1.94 11.33
N GLY A 346 11.93 -2.38 12.32
CA GLY A 346 12.46 -3.03 13.52
C GLY A 346 13.29 -4.29 13.21
N PHE A 347 12.84 -5.13 12.27
CA PHE A 347 13.56 -6.35 11.89
C PHE A 347 14.85 -6.09 11.11
N VAL A 348 14.85 -5.08 10.23
CA VAL A 348 16.06 -4.64 9.52
C VAL A 348 17.02 -3.94 10.48
N ASN A 349 16.48 -3.16 11.42
CA ASN A 349 17.26 -2.53 12.49
C ASN A 349 17.93 -3.56 13.41
N ALA A 350 17.29 -4.71 13.62
CA ALA A 350 17.80 -5.82 14.41
C ALA A 350 18.68 -6.80 13.61
N GLY A 351 19.03 -6.50 12.36
CA GLY A 351 19.85 -7.37 11.49
C GLY A 351 19.18 -8.68 11.06
N MET A 352 17.89 -8.88 11.39
CA MET A 352 17.16 -10.12 11.04
C MET A 352 16.78 -10.18 9.56
N LEU A 353 16.75 -9.03 8.88
CA LEU A 353 16.48 -8.92 7.45
C LEU A 353 17.49 -8.00 6.79
N THR A 354 18.02 -8.44 5.66
CA THR A 354 18.85 -7.59 4.79
C THR A 354 18.02 -6.47 4.18
N LEU A 355 18.68 -5.38 3.76
CA LEU A 355 18.05 -4.29 2.99
C LEU A 355 17.21 -4.81 1.81
N ALA A 356 17.73 -5.76 1.03
CA ALA A 356 17.03 -6.30 -0.14
C ALA A 356 15.79 -7.12 0.21
N GLN A 357 15.83 -7.90 1.31
CA GLN A 357 14.66 -8.61 1.82
C GLN A 357 13.62 -7.63 2.36
N GLY A 358 14.07 -6.59 3.07
CA GLY A 358 13.20 -5.53 3.56
C GLY A 358 12.46 -4.81 2.42
N ILE A 359 13.18 -4.41 1.36
CA ILE A 359 12.54 -3.80 0.18
C ILE A 359 11.48 -4.73 -0.43
N GLY A 360 11.76 -6.04 -0.52
CA GLY A 360 10.79 -7.02 -0.99
C GLY A 360 9.51 -7.04 -0.14
N VAL A 361 9.63 -7.01 1.18
CA VAL A 361 8.48 -6.95 2.09
C VAL A 361 7.70 -5.65 1.94
N VAL A 362 8.37 -4.51 1.78
CA VAL A 362 7.73 -3.20 1.53
C VAL A 362 6.87 -3.26 0.27
N PHE A 363 7.38 -3.81 -0.82
CA PHE A 363 6.63 -3.98 -2.07
C PHE A 363 5.37 -4.82 -1.85
N GLY A 364 5.51 -5.91 -1.10
CA GLY A 364 4.39 -6.71 -0.65
C GLY A 364 3.36 -5.91 0.14
N ALA A 365 3.82 -5.16 1.14
CA ALA A 365 2.94 -4.41 2.03
C ALA A 365 2.07 -3.41 1.25
N ASN A 366 2.62 -2.74 0.24
CA ASN A 366 1.86 -1.84 -0.63
C ASN A 366 0.76 -2.56 -1.44
N ILE A 367 1.01 -3.79 -1.92
CA ILE A 367 -0.05 -4.63 -2.51
C ILE A 367 -1.12 -4.94 -1.47
N GLY A 368 -0.72 -5.35 -0.27
CA GLY A 368 -1.66 -5.74 0.79
C GLY A 368 -2.62 -4.61 1.22
N THR A 369 -2.16 -3.35 1.22
CA THR A 369 -2.99 -2.17 1.56
C THR A 369 -4.21 -2.01 0.66
N THR A 370 -4.15 -2.52 -0.58
CA THR A 370 -5.24 -2.39 -1.56
C THR A 370 -6.49 -3.17 -1.14
N MET A 371 -6.35 -4.15 -0.25
CA MET A 371 -7.48 -4.94 0.27
C MET A 371 -8.54 -4.07 0.96
N THR A 372 -8.15 -2.97 1.61
CA THR A 372 -9.12 -2.08 2.26
C THR A 372 -10.04 -1.42 1.25
N ALA A 373 -9.49 -0.91 0.16
CA ALA A 373 -10.25 -0.28 -0.93
C ALA A 373 -11.23 -1.27 -1.56
N GLN A 374 -10.78 -2.52 -1.75
CA GLN A 374 -11.60 -3.60 -2.27
C GLN A 374 -12.77 -3.90 -1.34
N LEU A 375 -12.54 -4.05 -0.03
CA LEU A 375 -13.61 -4.27 0.96
C LEU A 375 -14.71 -3.20 0.90
N ILE A 376 -14.31 -1.94 0.74
CA ILE A 376 -15.24 -0.80 0.62
C ILE A 376 -16.02 -0.86 -0.70
N ALA A 377 -15.37 -1.20 -1.81
CA ALA A 377 -15.97 -1.19 -3.14
C ALA A 377 -17.08 -2.24 -3.35
N PHE A 378 -17.22 -3.25 -2.46
CA PHE A 378 -18.30 -4.24 -2.52
C PHE A 378 -19.69 -3.71 -2.13
N ARG A 379 -19.84 -2.42 -1.77
CA ARG A 379 -21.13 -1.77 -1.45
C ARG A 379 -21.97 -2.57 -0.45
N LEU A 380 -21.34 -2.96 0.66
CA LEU A 380 -21.96 -3.76 1.71
C LEU A 380 -22.75 -2.92 2.73
N ASP A 381 -23.26 -1.77 2.28
CA ASP A 381 -23.93 -0.75 3.11
C ASP A 381 -25.09 -1.35 3.93
N SER A 382 -25.83 -2.27 3.33
CA SER A 382 -26.96 -2.97 3.96
C SER A 382 -26.56 -3.88 5.12
N LEU A 383 -25.30 -4.32 5.16
CA LEU A 383 -24.77 -5.18 6.22
C LEU A 383 -24.22 -4.37 7.41
N ALA A 384 -24.15 -3.04 7.31
CA ALA A 384 -23.56 -2.20 8.36
C ALA A 384 -24.23 -2.40 9.74
N TYR A 385 -25.55 -2.18 9.85
CA TYR A 385 -26.26 -2.34 11.13
C TYR A 385 -26.30 -3.79 11.63
N PRO A 386 -26.58 -4.81 10.80
CA PRO A 386 -26.46 -6.21 11.22
C PRO A 386 -25.06 -6.56 11.74
N ALA A 387 -23.99 -6.09 11.07
CA ALA A 387 -22.61 -6.32 11.49
C ALA A 387 -22.30 -5.61 12.82
N ILE A 388 -22.79 -4.39 13.05
CA ILE A 388 -22.64 -3.71 14.36
C ILE A 388 -23.31 -4.55 15.46
N ALA A 389 -24.55 -5.00 15.26
CA ALA A 389 -25.29 -5.75 16.25
C ALA A 389 -24.62 -7.09 16.58
N VAL A 390 -24.30 -7.89 15.55
CA VAL A 390 -23.65 -9.19 15.72
C VAL A 390 -22.23 -9.05 16.25
N GLY A 391 -21.46 -8.11 15.71
CA GLY A 391 -20.09 -7.84 16.13
C GLY A 391 -19.99 -7.42 17.59
N LEU A 392 -20.86 -6.51 18.04
CA LEU A 392 -20.93 -6.09 19.43
C LEU A 392 -21.32 -7.25 20.35
N ALA A 393 -22.31 -8.04 19.96
CA ALA A 393 -22.72 -9.23 20.72
C ALA A 393 -21.57 -10.24 20.86
N LEU A 394 -20.87 -10.56 19.77
CA LEU A 394 -19.72 -11.48 19.80
C LEU A 394 -18.53 -10.92 20.61
N ALA A 395 -18.25 -9.62 20.49
CA ALA A 395 -17.13 -8.95 21.16
C ALA A 395 -17.33 -8.87 22.69
N THR A 396 -18.58 -8.73 23.15
CA THR A 396 -18.90 -8.46 24.56
C THR A 396 -19.47 -9.67 25.31
N LEU A 397 -20.35 -10.47 24.69
CA LEU A 397 -21.05 -11.57 25.37
C LEU A 397 -20.22 -12.86 25.46
N LEU A 398 -19.31 -13.08 24.51
CA LEU A 398 -18.52 -14.31 24.47
C LEU A 398 -17.22 -14.17 25.26
N ARG A 399 -16.88 -15.17 26.07
CA ARG A 399 -15.68 -15.16 26.94
C ARG A 399 -14.40 -15.57 26.22
N GLN A 400 -14.50 -16.32 25.12
CA GLN A 400 -13.32 -16.86 24.43
C GLN A 400 -12.58 -15.78 23.60
N PRO A 401 -11.24 -15.64 23.74
CA PRO A 401 -10.47 -14.58 23.07
C PRO A 401 -10.62 -14.57 21.54
N ARG A 402 -10.69 -15.75 20.91
CA ARG A 402 -10.86 -15.88 19.46
C ARG A 402 -12.19 -15.29 18.96
N HIS A 403 -13.28 -15.58 19.67
CA HIS A 403 -14.60 -15.09 19.30
C HIS A 403 -14.72 -13.58 19.54
N LYS A 404 -14.07 -13.06 20.59
CA LYS A 404 -13.97 -11.61 20.81
C LYS A 404 -13.25 -10.91 19.67
N ALA A 405 -12.13 -11.46 19.20
CA ALA A 405 -11.38 -10.90 18.08
C ALA A 405 -12.22 -10.89 16.78
N ILE A 406 -12.96 -11.97 16.49
CA ILE A 406 -13.91 -12.02 15.36
C ILE A 406 -15.03 -10.98 15.54
N GLY A 407 -15.56 -10.86 16.75
CA GLY A 407 -16.58 -9.85 17.08
C GLY A 407 -16.09 -8.42 16.87
N GLU A 408 -14.87 -8.10 17.30
CA GLU A 408 -14.21 -6.82 17.04
C GLU A 408 -14.04 -6.57 15.54
N SER A 409 -13.59 -7.57 14.76
CA SER A 409 -13.50 -7.45 13.31
C SER A 409 -14.83 -7.11 12.65
N ILE A 410 -15.91 -7.83 13.00
CA ILE A 410 -17.25 -7.61 12.44
C ILE A 410 -17.85 -6.28 12.92
N LEU A 411 -17.65 -5.92 14.20
CA LEU A 411 -18.11 -4.64 14.74
C LEU A 411 -17.41 -3.46 14.04
N GLY A 412 -16.09 -3.54 13.91
CA GLY A 412 -15.29 -2.53 13.23
C GLY A 412 -15.70 -2.37 11.76
N PHE A 413 -15.96 -3.49 11.07
CA PHE A 413 -16.53 -3.49 9.72
C PHE A 413 -17.87 -2.73 9.67
N GLY A 414 -18.81 -3.03 10.57
CA GLY A 414 -20.09 -2.34 10.61
C GLY A 414 -19.99 -0.84 10.90
N LEU A 415 -19.12 -0.44 11.86
CA LEU A 415 -18.87 0.96 12.19
C LEU A 415 -18.19 1.72 11.04
N LEU A 416 -17.28 1.07 10.31
CA LEU A 416 -16.65 1.62 9.11
C LEU A 416 -17.72 2.03 8.09
N PHE A 417 -18.62 1.12 7.72
CA PHE A 417 -19.70 1.45 6.78
C PHE A 417 -20.66 2.49 7.34
N LEU A 418 -20.99 2.48 8.64
CA LEU A 418 -21.82 3.52 9.25
C LEU A 418 -21.19 4.92 9.11
N GLY A 419 -19.88 5.04 9.35
CA GLY A 419 -19.13 6.28 9.14
C GLY A 419 -19.20 6.75 7.69
N MET A 420 -18.99 5.83 6.74
CA MET A 420 -19.07 6.10 5.30
C MET A 420 -20.46 6.54 4.85
N MET A 421 -21.52 5.88 5.33
CA MET A 421 -22.91 6.26 5.05
C MET A 421 -23.21 7.65 5.58
N THR A 422 -22.75 7.97 6.80
CA THR A 422 -22.93 9.29 7.42
C THR A 422 -22.27 10.39 6.59
N MET A 423 -21.02 10.18 6.14
CA MET A 423 -20.34 11.12 5.23
C MET A 423 -21.07 11.25 3.90
N SER A 424 -21.46 10.11 3.32
CA SER A 424 -22.12 10.05 2.02
C SER A 424 -23.42 10.84 2.04
N ASP A 425 -24.23 10.67 3.08
CA ASP A 425 -25.52 11.33 3.21
C ASP A 425 -25.39 12.85 3.39
N ILE A 426 -24.39 13.33 4.13
CA ILE A 426 -24.17 14.77 4.32
C ILE A 426 -23.51 15.44 3.12
N LEU A 427 -22.73 14.69 2.33
CA LEU A 427 -22.07 15.21 1.13
C LEU A 427 -22.99 15.23 -0.10
N LYS A 428 -24.04 14.39 -0.15
CA LYS A 428 -25.02 14.36 -1.25
C LYS A 428 -25.54 15.72 -1.70
N PRO A 429 -25.89 16.68 -0.82
CA PRO A 429 -26.42 17.96 -1.24
C PRO A 429 -25.36 18.89 -1.87
N LEU A 430 -24.06 18.71 -1.55
CA LEU A 430 -22.98 19.56 -2.05
C LEU A 430 -22.84 19.54 -3.57
N ARG A 431 -23.23 18.44 -4.23
CA ARG A 431 -23.21 18.37 -5.69
C ARG A 431 -24.12 19.38 -6.38
N TYR A 432 -25.03 20.02 -5.63
CA TYR A 432 -25.94 21.05 -6.12
C TYR A 432 -25.59 22.45 -5.58
N SER A 433 -24.53 22.58 -4.77
CA SER A 433 -24.03 23.86 -4.31
C SER A 433 -23.18 24.48 -5.43
N PRO A 434 -23.55 25.66 -5.96
CA PRO A 434 -22.78 26.32 -6.99
C PRO A 434 -21.40 26.78 -6.50
N GLU A 435 -21.28 27.20 -5.22
CA GLU A 435 -19.98 27.49 -4.60
C GLU A 435 -19.09 26.25 -4.62
N PHE A 436 -19.66 25.09 -4.27
CA PHE A 436 -18.94 23.82 -4.29
C PHE A 436 -18.59 23.35 -5.69
N ILE A 437 -19.49 23.47 -6.68
CA ILE A 437 -19.24 23.11 -8.09
C ILE A 437 -18.11 23.98 -8.67
N SER A 438 -18.17 25.29 -8.43
CA SER A 438 -17.13 26.24 -8.87
C SER A 438 -15.78 25.90 -8.24
N TRP A 439 -15.76 25.66 -6.92
CA TRP A 439 -14.54 25.22 -6.25
C TRP A 439 -14.01 23.89 -6.78
N PHE A 440 -14.90 22.92 -7.02
CA PHE A 440 -14.53 21.59 -7.51
C PHE A 440 -13.99 21.63 -8.94
N SER A 441 -14.48 22.53 -9.79
CA SER A 441 -14.00 22.69 -11.17
C SER A 441 -12.49 23.00 -11.25
N MET A 442 -11.89 23.56 -10.19
CA MET A 442 -10.44 23.78 -10.10
C MET A 442 -9.62 22.48 -9.94
N PHE A 443 -10.25 21.41 -9.44
CA PHE A 443 -9.64 20.11 -9.18
C PHE A 443 -10.16 19.00 -10.11
N ASP A 444 -11.09 19.34 -11.00
CA ASP A 444 -11.56 18.39 -11.99
C ASP A 444 -10.43 18.02 -12.94
N CYS A 445 -10.10 16.74 -12.98
CA CYS A 445 -9.06 16.17 -13.83
C CYS A 445 -9.64 15.63 -15.14
N SER A 446 -10.94 15.78 -15.38
CA SER A 446 -11.57 15.40 -16.62
C SER A 446 -11.03 16.23 -17.80
N PRO A 447 -10.88 15.63 -19.00
CA PRO A 447 -10.53 16.39 -20.19
C PRO A 447 -11.58 17.46 -20.50
N SER A 448 -11.16 18.69 -20.75
CA SER A 448 -12.03 19.84 -21.03
C SER A 448 -11.66 20.52 -22.34
N ASN A 449 -12.59 21.28 -22.93
CA ASN A 449 -12.38 22.10 -24.15
C ASN A 449 -12.00 21.30 -25.43
N GLY A 450 -12.58 20.11 -25.61
CA GLY A 450 -12.36 19.30 -26.82
C GLY A 450 -10.98 18.66 -26.95
N SER A 451 -10.13 18.77 -25.92
CA SER A 451 -8.87 18.04 -25.84
C SER A 451 -9.09 16.66 -25.20
N SER A 452 -8.42 15.62 -25.70
CA SER A 452 -8.49 14.26 -25.13
C SER A 452 -7.54 14.05 -23.94
N MET A 453 -6.87 15.12 -23.48
CA MET A 453 -5.83 15.04 -22.45
C MET A 453 -6.34 15.61 -21.12
N MET A 454 -5.94 14.97 -20.01
CA MET A 454 -6.21 15.50 -18.68
C MET A 454 -5.41 16.80 -18.45
N PRO A 455 -5.93 17.75 -17.66
CA PRO A 455 -5.23 19.00 -17.37
C PRO A 455 -4.09 18.76 -16.37
N PHE A 456 -2.89 19.27 -16.67
CA PHE A 456 -1.69 19.03 -15.85
C PHE A 456 -1.81 19.59 -14.42
N THR A 457 -2.32 20.81 -14.27
CA THR A 457 -2.38 21.49 -12.97
C THR A 457 -3.34 20.80 -12.00
N PRO A 458 -4.60 20.49 -12.35
CA PRO A 458 -5.52 19.77 -11.45
C PRO A 458 -5.01 18.38 -11.07
N VAL A 459 -4.41 17.63 -12.01
CA VAL A 459 -3.87 16.29 -11.73
C VAL A 459 -2.73 16.37 -10.71
N PHE A 460 -1.79 17.30 -10.89
CA PHE A 460 -0.69 17.50 -9.94
C PHE A 460 -1.20 17.94 -8.56
N MET A 461 -2.17 18.86 -8.52
CA MET A 461 -2.79 19.31 -7.27
C MET A 461 -3.48 18.16 -6.53
N CYS A 462 -4.23 17.30 -7.23
CA CYS A 462 -4.87 16.13 -6.64
C CYS A 462 -3.85 15.15 -6.05
N LEU A 463 -2.72 14.92 -6.73
CA LEU A 463 -1.63 14.09 -6.21
C LEU A 463 -1.03 14.69 -4.93
N VAL A 464 -0.81 16.00 -4.88
CA VAL A 464 -0.31 16.70 -3.69
C VAL A 464 -1.33 16.65 -2.55
N ILE A 465 -2.62 16.87 -2.82
CA ILE A 465 -3.70 16.78 -1.83
C ILE A 465 -3.74 15.38 -1.22
N GLY A 466 -3.77 14.33 -2.03
CA GLY A 466 -3.76 12.94 -1.54
C GLY A 466 -2.53 12.65 -0.67
N THR A 467 -1.37 13.16 -1.06
CA THR A 467 -0.11 13.03 -0.30
C THR A 467 -0.21 13.70 1.07
N ILE A 468 -0.60 14.99 1.10
CA ILE A 468 -0.68 15.77 2.33
C ILE A 468 -1.75 15.21 3.26
N THR A 469 -2.95 14.92 2.76
CA THR A 469 -4.04 14.35 3.55
C THR A 469 -3.59 13.07 4.23
N THR A 470 -2.89 12.20 3.52
CA THR A 470 -2.39 10.94 4.08
C THR A 470 -1.23 11.14 5.04
N CYS A 471 -0.34 12.10 4.80
CA CYS A 471 0.73 12.45 5.74
C CYS A 471 0.18 12.97 7.07
N VAL A 472 -0.88 13.79 7.03
CA VAL A 472 -1.52 14.38 8.22
C VAL A 472 -2.32 13.34 8.98
N ILE A 473 -3.16 12.55 8.28
CA ILE A 473 -4.00 11.52 8.90
C ILE A 473 -3.16 10.31 9.32
N GLN A 474 -2.00 10.09 8.68
CA GLN A 474 -1.11 8.94 8.87
C GLN A 474 -1.80 7.58 8.64
N SER A 475 -2.89 7.56 7.86
CA SER A 475 -3.63 6.36 7.52
C SER A 475 -4.13 6.44 6.09
N SER A 476 -3.56 5.61 5.21
CA SER A 476 -3.96 5.61 3.80
C SER A 476 -5.33 5.01 3.55
N SER A 477 -5.69 4.01 4.35
CA SER A 477 -7.05 3.47 4.35
C SER A 477 -8.10 4.53 4.68
N ALA A 478 -7.76 5.52 5.51
CA ALA A 478 -8.65 6.63 5.83
C ALA A 478 -8.79 7.60 4.65
N THR A 479 -7.67 8.00 4.04
CA THR A 479 -7.69 8.85 2.84
C THR A 479 -8.44 8.20 1.69
N ILE A 480 -8.16 6.92 1.38
CA ILE A 480 -8.87 6.15 0.35
C ILE A 480 -10.36 6.07 0.66
N GLY A 481 -10.74 5.86 1.93
CA GLY A 481 -12.14 5.87 2.36
C GLY A 481 -12.85 7.19 2.03
N ILE A 482 -12.18 8.33 2.25
CA ILE A 482 -12.70 9.66 1.89
C ILE A 482 -12.85 9.78 0.37
N VAL A 483 -11.84 9.39 -0.41
CA VAL A 483 -11.88 9.43 -1.89
C VAL A 483 -13.03 8.56 -2.40
N LEU A 484 -13.17 7.34 -1.90
CA LEU A 484 -14.25 6.42 -2.29
C LEU A 484 -15.64 6.95 -1.88
N ALA A 485 -15.77 7.59 -0.72
CA ALA A 485 -17.01 8.22 -0.30
C ALA A 485 -17.40 9.37 -1.26
N LEU A 486 -16.45 10.23 -1.63
CA LEU A 486 -16.69 11.30 -2.61
C LEU A 486 -17.05 10.75 -4.00
N CYS A 487 -16.37 9.68 -4.44
CA CYS A 487 -16.70 8.97 -5.68
C CYS A 487 -18.12 8.40 -5.65
N SER A 488 -18.52 7.77 -4.54
CA SER A 488 -19.83 7.13 -4.40
C SER A 488 -21.01 8.11 -4.58
N GLN A 489 -20.79 9.40 -4.29
CA GLN A 489 -21.80 10.44 -4.43
C GLN A 489 -21.74 11.16 -5.78
N GLY A 490 -20.79 10.78 -6.65
CA GLY A 490 -20.54 11.45 -7.93
C GLY A 490 -19.96 12.86 -7.76
N ILE A 491 -19.39 13.16 -6.59
CA ILE A 491 -18.76 14.45 -6.31
C ILE A 491 -17.42 14.54 -7.06
N ILE A 492 -16.66 13.44 -7.05
CA ILE A 492 -15.44 13.32 -7.85
C ILE A 492 -15.62 12.21 -8.89
N ASN A 493 -15.15 12.48 -10.11
CA ASN A 493 -15.14 11.51 -11.20
C ASN A 493 -13.89 10.60 -11.15
N PHE A 494 -13.83 9.63 -12.06
CA PHE A 494 -12.73 8.68 -12.12
C PHE A 494 -11.37 9.36 -12.37
N TYR A 495 -11.34 10.38 -13.22
CA TYR A 495 -10.12 11.13 -13.55
C TYR A 495 -9.53 11.84 -12.33
N THR A 496 -10.36 12.35 -11.42
CA THR A 496 -9.91 13.04 -10.19
C THR A 496 -9.57 12.04 -9.08
N ALA A 497 -10.31 10.94 -8.96
CA ALA A 497 -10.11 9.96 -7.90
C ALA A 497 -8.75 9.25 -7.97
N VAL A 498 -8.30 8.88 -9.17
CA VAL A 498 -7.05 8.12 -9.33
C VAL A 498 -5.81 8.94 -8.90
N PRO A 499 -5.59 10.20 -9.34
CA PRO A 499 -4.49 11.02 -8.84
C PRO A 499 -4.48 11.22 -7.33
N LEU A 500 -5.65 11.37 -6.68
CA LEU A 500 -5.76 11.42 -5.22
C LEU A 500 -5.26 10.12 -4.57
N ILE A 501 -5.65 8.97 -5.11
CA ILE A 501 -5.18 7.65 -4.67
C ILE A 501 -3.66 7.52 -4.87
N LEU A 502 -3.11 7.99 -6.00
CA LEU A 502 -1.67 7.96 -6.22
C LEU A 502 -0.93 8.80 -5.17
N GLY A 503 -1.44 9.98 -4.86
CA GLY A 503 -0.94 10.84 -3.78
C GLY A 503 -0.96 10.13 -2.42
N ASP A 504 -2.05 9.45 -2.10
CA ASP A 504 -2.17 8.67 -0.86
C ASP A 504 -1.06 7.61 -0.70
N ASN A 505 -0.68 6.93 -1.78
CA ASN A 505 0.40 5.95 -1.76
C ASN A 505 1.77 6.61 -1.47
N ILE A 506 2.01 7.82 -1.95
CA ILE A 506 3.20 8.62 -1.60
C ILE A 506 3.13 8.99 -0.11
N GLY A 507 2.01 9.55 0.35
CA GLY A 507 1.87 10.02 1.73
C GLY A 507 2.01 8.91 2.79
N THR A 508 1.61 7.68 2.48
CA THR A 508 1.74 6.49 3.36
C THR A 508 3.17 6.29 3.90
N THR A 509 4.16 6.69 3.11
CA THR A 509 5.60 6.49 3.40
C THR A 509 6.09 7.30 4.59
N ILE A 510 5.36 8.32 5.05
CA ILE A 510 5.78 9.14 6.20
C ILE A 510 5.99 8.30 7.46
N THR A 511 5.13 7.30 7.69
CA THR A 511 5.16 6.46 8.89
C THR A 511 6.42 5.62 8.98
N ALA A 512 6.89 5.09 7.83
CA ALA A 512 8.14 4.36 7.73
C ALA A 512 9.34 5.28 7.99
N ASN A 513 9.34 6.49 7.41
CA ASN A 513 10.41 7.46 7.64
C ASN A 513 10.50 7.87 9.11
N LEU A 514 9.37 8.17 9.76
CA LEU A 514 9.32 8.50 11.18
C LEU A 514 9.86 7.37 12.07
N ALA A 515 9.50 6.11 11.77
CA ALA A 515 9.98 4.95 12.52
C ALA A 515 11.48 4.68 12.32
N ALA A 516 12.04 5.02 11.16
CA ALA A 516 13.45 4.82 10.86
C ALA A 516 14.36 5.96 11.36
N LEU A 517 13.83 7.08 11.87
CA LEU A 517 14.63 8.26 12.29
C LEU A 517 15.78 7.89 13.25
N ASN A 518 15.50 7.04 14.23
CA ASN A 518 16.47 6.59 15.24
C ASN A 518 17.03 5.18 14.98
N ALA A 519 16.77 4.62 13.80
CA ALA A 519 17.22 3.28 13.43
C ALA A 519 18.60 3.32 12.71
N ASN A 520 19.19 2.14 12.51
CA ASN A 520 20.44 1.95 11.78
C ASN A 520 20.31 2.36 10.29
N ARG A 521 21.44 2.42 9.58
CA ARG A 521 21.48 2.93 8.20
C ARG A 521 20.66 2.06 7.25
N ASP A 522 20.64 0.74 7.44
CA ASP A 522 19.86 -0.17 6.59
C ASP A 522 18.35 0.00 6.78
N ALA A 523 17.88 0.21 8.01
CA ALA A 523 16.48 0.50 8.28
C ALA A 523 16.05 1.85 7.68
N LYS A 524 16.92 2.88 7.75
CA LYS A 524 16.74 4.15 7.04
C LYS A 524 16.69 3.98 5.53
N ARG A 525 17.55 3.13 4.96
CA ARG A 525 17.54 2.81 3.52
C ARG A 525 16.26 2.08 3.10
N VAL A 526 15.70 1.22 3.94
CA VAL A 526 14.39 0.58 3.67
C VAL A 526 13.25 1.61 3.66
N ALA A 527 13.22 2.52 4.63
CA ALA A 527 12.22 3.61 4.65
C ALA A 527 12.36 4.55 3.43
N LEU A 528 13.60 4.88 3.05
CA LEU A 528 13.87 5.62 1.82
C LEU A 528 13.44 4.85 0.57
N ALA A 529 13.72 3.55 0.49
CA ALA A 529 13.28 2.71 -0.61
C ALA A 529 11.75 2.64 -0.74
N HIS A 530 11.03 2.64 0.39
CA HIS A 530 9.56 2.75 0.41
C HIS A 530 9.08 4.07 -0.21
N THR A 531 9.75 5.17 0.13
CA THR A 531 9.48 6.51 -0.42
C THR A 531 9.74 6.55 -1.92
N CYS A 532 10.93 6.10 -2.36
CA CYS A 532 11.31 6.07 -3.77
C CYS A 532 10.37 5.18 -4.60
N PHE A 533 9.98 4.01 -4.09
CA PHE A 533 9.06 3.12 -4.78
C PHE A 533 7.72 3.78 -5.07
N ASN A 534 7.10 4.43 -4.07
CA ASN A 534 5.82 5.09 -4.26
C ASN A 534 5.94 6.36 -5.09
N LEU A 535 6.99 7.16 -4.89
CA LEU A 535 7.21 8.39 -5.63
C LEU A 535 7.48 8.12 -7.13
N PHE A 536 8.41 7.21 -7.44
CA PHE A 536 8.71 6.87 -8.83
C PHE A 536 7.56 6.10 -9.48
N GLY A 537 6.87 5.22 -8.75
CA GLY A 537 5.67 4.57 -9.24
C GLY A 537 4.58 5.57 -9.62
N ALA A 538 4.30 6.54 -8.74
CA ALA A 538 3.34 7.61 -9.01
C ALA A 538 3.79 8.50 -10.18
N LEU A 539 5.08 8.78 -10.31
CA LEU A 539 5.64 9.53 -11.45
C LEU A 539 5.46 8.78 -12.77
N ILE A 540 5.71 7.47 -12.80
CA ILE A 540 5.48 6.64 -13.99
C ILE A 540 3.99 6.67 -14.37
N MET A 541 3.08 6.52 -13.42
CA MET A 541 1.65 6.65 -13.71
C MET A 541 1.25 8.04 -14.17
N TYR A 542 1.82 9.08 -13.56
CA TYR A 542 1.60 10.45 -13.98
C TYR A 542 2.01 10.67 -15.45
N ILE A 543 3.09 10.02 -15.92
CA ILE A 543 3.45 10.07 -17.34
C ILE A 543 2.44 9.29 -18.20
N LEU A 544 2.00 8.10 -17.75
CA LEU A 544 1.04 7.26 -18.48
C LEU A 544 -0.35 7.90 -18.63
N PHE A 545 -0.68 8.86 -17.76
CA PHE A 545 -1.89 9.68 -17.89
C PHE A 545 -1.95 10.50 -19.17
N TYR A 546 -0.80 10.83 -19.77
CA TYR A 546 -0.71 11.65 -20.98
C TYR A 546 -0.41 10.84 -22.24
N VAL A 547 -0.51 9.52 -22.16
CA VAL A 547 -0.37 8.63 -23.32
C VAL A 547 -1.79 8.18 -23.75
N PRO A 548 -2.37 8.72 -24.83
CA PRO A 548 -3.74 8.41 -25.26
C PRO A 548 -3.76 7.19 -26.20
N ALA A 549 -3.66 5.98 -25.66
CA ALA A 549 -3.65 4.75 -26.49
C ALA A 549 -4.98 3.97 -26.50
N TRP A 550 -5.96 4.35 -25.67
CA TRP A 550 -7.17 3.55 -25.45
C TRP A 550 -8.44 4.29 -25.87
N ARG A 551 -8.78 4.31 -27.16
CA ARG A 551 -9.93 5.06 -27.72
C ARG A 551 -9.92 6.56 -27.37
N GLY A 552 -8.72 7.15 -27.29
CA GLY A 552 -8.53 8.56 -26.89
C GLY A 552 -8.40 8.79 -25.39
N GLN A 553 -8.59 7.76 -24.55
CA GLN A 553 -8.42 7.84 -23.09
C GLN A 553 -6.97 7.53 -22.65
N PRO A 554 -6.55 8.00 -21.46
CA PRO A 554 -5.27 7.65 -20.86
C PRO A 554 -5.07 6.13 -20.74
N VAL A 555 -3.90 5.61 -21.12
CA VAL A 555 -3.65 4.14 -21.19
C VAL A 555 -4.00 3.43 -19.89
N PHE A 556 -3.55 3.95 -18.75
CA PHE A 556 -3.78 3.31 -17.46
C PHE A 556 -5.26 3.29 -17.08
N LEU A 557 -5.95 4.43 -17.20
CA LEU A 557 -7.36 4.52 -16.84
C LEU A 557 -8.23 3.68 -17.81
N GLY A 558 -7.91 3.68 -19.11
CA GLY A 558 -8.56 2.83 -20.10
C GLY A 558 -8.32 1.33 -19.89
N PHE A 559 -7.13 0.93 -19.42
CA PHE A 559 -6.86 -0.44 -19.00
C PHE A 559 -7.72 -0.85 -17.80
N VAL A 560 -7.84 0.01 -16.79
CA VAL A 560 -8.66 -0.29 -15.61
C VAL A 560 -10.13 -0.42 -15.98
N ASP A 561 -10.65 0.50 -16.81
CA ASP A 561 -12.01 0.46 -17.36
C ASP A 561 -12.26 -0.80 -18.22
N TRP A 562 -11.26 -1.27 -18.96
CA TRP A 562 -11.39 -2.49 -19.76
C TRP A 562 -11.48 -3.78 -18.93
N VAL A 563 -10.73 -3.85 -17.82
CA VAL A 563 -10.73 -5.04 -16.93
C VAL A 563 -11.89 -5.00 -15.93
N THR A 564 -12.33 -3.81 -15.56
CA THR A 564 -13.42 -3.61 -14.60
C THR A 564 -14.77 -3.63 -15.32
N SER A 565 -15.80 -4.11 -14.64
CA SER A 565 -17.15 -4.12 -15.18
C SER A 565 -17.83 -2.75 -15.06
N GLY A 566 -18.58 -2.35 -16.08
CA GLY A 566 -19.19 -1.02 -16.20
C GLY A 566 -18.34 -0.09 -17.07
N GLU A 567 -18.86 1.11 -17.33
CA GLU A 567 -18.13 2.15 -18.08
C GLU A 567 -17.93 3.39 -17.21
N ALA A 568 -16.68 3.70 -16.86
CA ALA A 568 -16.34 4.83 -16.00
C ALA A 568 -16.29 6.18 -16.74
N PHE A 569 -16.17 6.15 -18.08
CA PHE A 569 -16.04 7.34 -18.93
C PHE A 569 -17.30 7.70 -19.72
N SER A 570 -18.39 6.99 -19.49
CA SER A 570 -19.67 7.28 -20.13
C SER A 570 -20.29 8.56 -19.55
N SER A 571 -21.32 9.09 -20.21
CA SER A 571 -22.13 10.20 -19.68
C SER A 571 -22.81 9.86 -18.35
N HIS A 572 -23.00 8.57 -18.06
CA HIS A 572 -23.55 8.03 -16.81
C HIS A 572 -22.58 6.99 -16.22
N PRO A 573 -21.52 7.42 -15.50
CA PRO A 573 -20.48 6.52 -15.02
C PRO A 573 -21.04 5.41 -14.13
N GLU A 574 -20.71 4.16 -14.47
CA GLU A 574 -21.11 2.97 -13.72
C GLU A 574 -19.97 2.45 -12.84
N ASN A 575 -20.32 1.78 -11.74
CA ASN A 575 -19.36 1.03 -10.90
C ASN A 575 -18.09 1.83 -10.49
N LEU A 576 -18.22 3.13 -10.27
CA LEU A 576 -17.08 4.03 -10.05
C LEU A 576 -16.20 3.64 -8.85
N LEU A 577 -16.83 3.15 -7.77
CA LEU A 577 -16.14 2.63 -6.58
C LEU A 577 -15.18 1.48 -6.91
N ARG A 578 -15.61 0.55 -7.78
CA ARG A 578 -14.79 -0.59 -8.20
C ARG A 578 -13.66 -0.16 -9.12
N HIS A 579 -13.93 0.76 -10.04
CA HIS A 579 -12.89 1.36 -10.88
C HIS A 579 -11.80 2.03 -10.03
N ALA A 580 -12.18 2.82 -9.02
CA ALA A 580 -11.23 3.46 -8.12
C ALA A 580 -10.42 2.45 -7.29
N ALA A 581 -11.07 1.43 -6.71
CA ALA A 581 -10.37 0.38 -5.94
C ALA A 581 -9.45 -0.50 -6.81
N ASN A 582 -9.88 -0.84 -8.03
CA ASN A 582 -9.07 -1.57 -9.00
C ASN A 582 -7.89 -0.74 -9.48
N SER A 583 -8.06 0.57 -9.71
CA SER A 583 -6.95 1.48 -10.01
C SER A 583 -5.89 1.44 -8.91
N HIS A 584 -6.27 1.49 -7.64
CA HIS A 584 -5.32 1.38 -6.52
C HIS A 584 -4.56 0.05 -6.54
N THR A 585 -5.27 -1.03 -6.87
CA THR A 585 -4.71 -2.38 -6.87
C THR A 585 -3.76 -2.61 -8.04
N PHE A 586 -4.19 -2.27 -9.27
CA PHE A 586 -3.37 -2.38 -10.47
C PHE A 586 -2.17 -1.46 -10.41
N PHE A 587 -2.29 -0.25 -9.88
CA PHE A 587 -1.16 0.64 -9.65
C PHE A 587 -0.06 -0.05 -8.83
N ASN A 588 -0.41 -0.60 -7.66
CA ASN A 588 0.56 -1.26 -6.79
C ASN A 588 1.14 -2.53 -7.41
N LEU A 589 0.32 -3.34 -8.08
CA LEU A 589 0.79 -4.53 -8.78
C LEU A 589 1.75 -4.18 -9.92
N LEU A 590 1.42 -3.21 -10.77
CA LEU A 590 2.29 -2.77 -11.87
C LEU A 590 3.61 -2.20 -11.35
N ASN A 591 3.58 -1.40 -10.29
CA ASN A 591 4.80 -0.90 -9.66
C ASN A 591 5.68 -2.03 -9.12
N VAL A 592 5.11 -3.01 -8.41
CA VAL A 592 5.89 -4.15 -7.93
C VAL A 592 6.46 -4.94 -9.09
N MET A 593 5.67 -5.26 -10.12
CA MET A 593 6.17 -5.98 -11.30
C MET A 593 7.32 -5.23 -12.00
N PHE A 594 7.24 -3.90 -12.05
CA PHE A 594 8.29 -3.06 -12.63
C PHE A 594 9.55 -3.00 -11.76
N PHE A 595 9.44 -2.71 -10.45
CA PHE A 595 10.59 -2.48 -9.57
C PHE A 595 11.22 -3.76 -8.99
N LEU A 596 10.49 -4.87 -8.93
CA LEU A 596 10.99 -6.14 -8.39
C LEU A 596 12.24 -6.68 -9.08
N PRO A 597 12.40 -6.67 -10.42
CA PRO A 597 13.66 -7.05 -11.05
C PRO A 597 14.80 -6.10 -10.65
N PHE A 598 14.52 -4.81 -10.47
CA PHE A 598 15.48 -3.75 -10.14
C PHE A 598 15.67 -3.50 -8.63
N THR A 599 15.24 -4.41 -7.75
CA THR A 599 15.41 -4.25 -6.29
C THR A 599 16.86 -3.99 -5.87
N SER A 600 17.83 -4.65 -6.50
CA SER A 600 19.25 -4.44 -6.22
C SER A 600 19.72 -3.05 -6.66
N LEU A 601 19.20 -2.54 -7.78
CA LEU A 601 19.48 -1.19 -8.26
C LEU A 601 18.89 -0.14 -7.31
N LEU A 602 17.65 -0.35 -6.85
CA LEU A 602 17.01 0.50 -5.86
C LEU A 602 17.78 0.49 -4.54
N ALA A 603 18.22 -0.68 -4.07
CA ALA A 603 19.04 -0.80 -2.87
C ALA A 603 20.36 -0.02 -3.00
N ARG A 604 21.06 -0.14 -4.14
CA ARG A 604 22.28 0.63 -4.43
C ARG A 604 22.02 2.13 -4.49
N PHE A 605 20.90 2.55 -5.07
CA PHE A 605 20.48 3.95 -5.10
C PHE A 605 20.24 4.49 -3.69
N CYS A 606 19.56 3.74 -2.82
CA CYS A 606 19.38 4.11 -1.42
C CYS A 606 20.71 4.13 -0.64
N GLN A 607 21.64 3.20 -0.93
CA GLN A 607 22.99 3.21 -0.39
C GLN A 607 23.82 4.40 -0.90
N TRP A 608 23.55 4.90 -2.09
CA TRP A 608 24.21 6.10 -2.62
C TRP A 608 23.70 7.37 -1.92
N ILE A 609 22.39 7.47 -1.66
CA ILE A 609 21.81 8.60 -0.90
C ILE A 609 22.22 8.55 0.57
N ILE A 610 22.17 7.36 1.18
CA ILE A 610 22.59 7.11 2.57
C ILE A 610 23.82 6.18 2.53
N PRO A 611 25.04 6.72 2.36
CA PRO A 611 26.27 5.93 2.29
C PRO A 611 26.49 5.08 3.54
N PRO A 612 27.30 4.01 3.50
CA PRO A 612 27.70 3.27 4.71
C PRO A 612 28.53 4.17 5.64
N ALA A 613 28.51 3.92 6.95
CA ALA A 613 29.34 4.70 7.88
C ALA A 613 30.82 4.32 7.68
N GLN A 614 31.74 5.29 7.76
CA GLN A 614 33.19 4.99 7.76
C GLN A 614 33.58 4.02 8.89
N ALA A 615 32.88 4.06 10.04
CA ALA A 615 33.07 3.11 11.14
C ALA A 615 32.50 1.70 10.86
N GLU A 616 31.51 1.55 9.96
CA GLU A 616 31.02 0.23 9.50
C GLU A 616 31.97 -0.44 8.49
N GLN A 617 32.95 0.31 7.94
CA GLN A 617 34.03 -0.29 7.15
C GLN A 617 35.11 -0.93 8.04
N GLU A 618 35.07 -0.68 9.35
CA GLU A 618 36.07 -1.13 10.31
C GLU A 618 35.57 -2.20 11.29
N THR A 619 34.27 -2.49 11.38
CA THR A 619 33.80 -3.60 12.24
C THR A 619 34.23 -4.94 11.66
N VAL A 620 35.06 -5.68 12.40
CA VAL A 620 35.54 -7.02 12.01
C VAL A 620 34.48 -8.10 12.26
N LEU A 621 33.47 -7.77 13.09
CA LEU A 621 32.33 -8.62 13.41
C LEU A 621 31.54 -8.98 12.16
N GLU A 622 31.41 -10.27 11.88
CA GLU A 622 30.60 -10.78 10.75
C GLU A 622 29.16 -11.09 11.17
N TYR A 623 28.94 -11.40 12.45
CA TYR A 623 27.66 -11.89 12.98
C TYR A 623 27.12 -11.05 14.14
N LEU A 624 27.95 -10.42 14.97
CA LEU A 624 27.50 -9.69 16.18
C LEU A 624 26.84 -8.32 15.89
N GLU A 625 25.54 -8.19 16.19
CA GLU A 625 24.78 -6.93 16.10
C GLU A 625 24.54 -6.29 17.50
N PRO A 626 24.99 -5.04 17.75
CA PRO A 626 24.87 -4.36 19.05
C PRO A 626 23.43 -4.21 19.57
N ASN A 627 22.44 -4.14 18.68
CA ASN A 627 21.04 -3.92 19.07
C ASN A 627 20.31 -5.19 19.56
N LEU A 628 20.93 -6.37 19.44
CA LEU A 628 20.34 -7.65 19.88
C LEU A 628 20.48 -7.93 21.39
N LEU A 629 21.11 -7.04 22.15
CA LEU A 629 21.23 -7.15 23.61
C LEU A 629 19.86 -7.25 24.34
N GLN A 630 18.78 -6.78 23.71
CA GLN A 630 17.41 -6.89 24.22
C GLN A 630 16.79 -8.28 23.99
N SER A 631 17.47 -9.19 23.28
CA SER A 631 17.02 -10.56 22.99
C SER A 631 18.14 -11.56 23.32
N PRO A 632 18.36 -11.90 24.60
CA PRO A 632 19.55 -12.61 25.04
C PRO A 632 19.82 -13.97 24.39
N ALA A 633 18.77 -14.73 24.08
CA ALA A 633 18.91 -16.02 23.40
C ALA A 633 19.51 -15.88 21.98
N ILE A 634 19.10 -14.86 21.25
CA ILE A 634 19.57 -14.59 19.89
C ILE A 634 21.00 -14.01 19.95
N ALA A 635 21.25 -13.10 20.89
CA ALA A 635 22.56 -12.51 21.14
C ALA A 635 23.63 -13.59 21.45
N LEU A 636 23.30 -14.57 22.30
CA LEU A 636 24.19 -15.70 22.62
C LEU A 636 24.48 -16.57 21.39
N THR A 637 23.46 -16.86 20.59
CA THR A 637 23.64 -17.66 19.36
C THR A 637 24.56 -16.95 18.37
N GLN A 638 24.45 -15.63 18.22
CA GLN A 638 25.35 -14.86 17.36
C GLN A 638 26.77 -14.77 17.91
N ALA A 639 26.93 -14.61 19.22
CA ALA A 639 28.24 -14.64 19.85
C ALA A 639 28.94 -15.99 19.62
N VAL A 640 28.21 -17.12 19.64
CA VAL A 640 28.78 -18.44 19.28
C VAL A 640 29.25 -18.49 17.82
N ASN A 641 28.47 -17.94 16.88
CA ASN A 641 28.89 -17.90 15.47
C ASN A 641 30.13 -17.04 15.25
N GLU A 642 30.25 -15.92 15.97
CA GLU A 642 31.44 -15.06 15.93
C GLU A 642 32.67 -15.77 16.49
N VAL A 643 32.52 -16.54 17.58
CA VAL A 643 33.58 -17.39 18.12
C VAL A 643 34.02 -18.45 17.11
N ILE A 644 33.09 -19.11 16.41
CA ILE A 644 33.42 -20.06 15.34
C ILE A 644 34.21 -19.37 14.23
N PHE A 645 33.84 -18.14 13.87
CA PHE A 645 34.56 -17.36 12.86
C PHE A 645 35.98 -17.01 13.31
N MET A 646 36.16 -16.61 14.56
CA MET A 646 37.47 -16.34 15.17
C MET A 646 38.36 -17.59 15.17
N ILE A 647 37.84 -18.75 15.58
CA ILE A 647 38.57 -20.03 15.56
C ILE A 647 39.01 -20.40 14.14
N ARG A 648 38.18 -20.18 13.11
CA ARG A 648 38.54 -20.40 11.70
C ARG A 648 39.67 -19.52 11.21
N LYS A 649 39.75 -18.28 11.71
CA LYS A 649 40.90 -17.40 11.42
C LYS A 649 42.16 -17.95 12.09
N GLY A 650 42.04 -18.43 13.33
CA GLY A 650 43.11 -19.10 14.08
C GLY A 650 43.64 -20.35 13.37
N GLU A 651 42.75 -21.27 12.96
CA GLU A 651 43.09 -22.47 12.17
C GLU A 651 43.86 -22.10 10.91
N LYS A 652 43.36 -21.13 10.14
CA LYS A 652 44.04 -20.69 8.92
C LYS A 652 45.41 -20.07 9.18
N SER A 653 45.55 -19.30 10.26
CA SER A 653 46.86 -18.76 10.67
C SER A 653 47.82 -19.87 11.09
N MET A 654 47.31 -20.88 11.79
CA MET A 654 48.07 -22.06 12.20
C MET A 654 48.55 -22.85 10.97
N ASP A 655 47.66 -23.16 10.03
CA ASP A 655 47.99 -23.86 8.78
C ASP A 655 49.08 -23.13 7.98
N GLU A 656 48.91 -21.82 7.77
CA GLU A 656 49.86 -21.02 6.98
C GLU A 656 51.20 -20.84 7.68
N SER A 657 51.24 -20.82 9.02
CA SER A 657 52.49 -20.75 9.77
C SER A 657 53.24 -22.10 9.78
N CYS A 658 52.54 -23.24 9.81
CA CYS A 658 53.15 -24.56 9.56
C CYS A 658 53.71 -24.67 8.14
N GLU A 659 52.95 -24.23 7.13
CA GLU A 659 53.41 -24.21 5.74
C GLU A 659 54.65 -23.32 5.56
N LEU A 660 54.66 -22.16 6.21
CA LEU A 660 55.80 -21.24 6.22
C LEU A 660 57.06 -21.90 6.81
N LEU A 661 56.93 -22.63 7.93
CA LEU A 661 58.03 -23.39 8.55
C LEU A 661 58.54 -24.52 7.64
N CYS A 662 57.66 -25.11 6.82
CA CYS A 662 57.99 -26.17 5.87
C CYS A 662 58.59 -25.66 4.55
N GLY A 663 58.91 -24.35 4.45
CA GLY A 663 59.52 -23.75 3.26
C GLY A 663 58.55 -23.03 2.31
N GLY A 664 57.33 -22.73 2.77
CA GLY A 664 56.34 -21.93 2.05
C GLY A 664 56.79 -20.47 1.77
N PRO A 665 56.05 -19.73 0.92
CA PRO A 665 56.42 -18.37 0.54
C PRO A 665 56.30 -17.39 1.71
N GLN A 666 57.21 -16.40 1.76
CA GLN A 666 57.23 -15.38 2.83
C GLN A 666 55.95 -14.53 2.89
N SER A 667 55.17 -14.46 1.81
CA SER A 667 53.86 -13.78 1.81
C SER A 667 52.87 -14.36 2.83
N LEU A 668 53.05 -15.62 3.26
CA LEU A 668 52.25 -16.23 4.32
C LEU A 668 52.48 -15.54 5.67
N ALA A 669 53.72 -15.12 5.97
CA ALA A 669 54.05 -14.39 7.21
C ALA A 669 53.20 -13.12 7.33
N GLU A 670 53.16 -12.29 6.27
CA GLU A 670 52.33 -11.08 6.24
C GLU A 670 50.85 -11.38 6.41
N SER A 671 50.37 -12.50 5.86
CA SER A 671 48.97 -12.89 5.99
C SER A 671 48.62 -13.37 7.39
N VAL A 672 49.52 -14.06 8.09
CA VAL A 672 49.34 -14.49 9.48
C VAL A 672 49.33 -13.28 10.40
N MET A 673 50.30 -12.36 10.26
CA MET A 673 50.35 -11.12 11.04
C MET A 673 49.10 -10.25 10.87
N LYS A 674 48.56 -10.14 9.65
CA LYS A 674 47.29 -9.42 9.42
C LYS A 674 46.10 -10.08 10.09
N ARG A 675 46.08 -11.41 10.22
CA ARG A 675 44.99 -12.13 10.88
C ARG A 675 45.09 -12.07 12.40
N GLU A 676 46.27 -11.99 12.98
CA GLU A 676 46.45 -11.77 14.42
C GLU A 676 45.75 -10.46 14.85
N ILE A 677 46.00 -9.34 14.16
CA ILE A 677 45.33 -8.05 14.44
C ILE A 677 43.80 -8.16 14.39
N ILE A 678 43.29 -8.98 13.47
CA ILE A 678 41.86 -9.25 13.31
C ILE A 678 41.34 -10.09 14.49
N ILE A 679 42.08 -11.13 14.90
CA ILE A 679 41.73 -12.02 16.02
C ILE A 679 41.71 -11.23 17.34
N ASP A 680 42.69 -10.38 17.61
CA ASP A 680 42.73 -9.51 18.79
C ASP A 680 41.52 -8.57 18.86
N ARG A 681 41.17 -8.00 17.71
CA ARG A 681 40.01 -7.12 17.62
C ARG A 681 38.71 -7.88 17.85
N LEU A 682 38.57 -9.09 17.27
CA LEU A 682 37.44 -9.98 17.52
C LEU A 682 37.33 -10.32 19.02
N GLN A 683 38.45 -10.67 19.68
CA GLN A 683 38.48 -10.98 21.11
C GLN A 683 37.86 -9.84 21.92
N LYS A 684 38.35 -8.62 21.71
CA LYS A 684 37.87 -7.43 22.42
C LYS A 684 36.38 -7.17 22.16
N GLU A 685 35.97 -7.15 20.89
CA GLU A 685 34.60 -6.80 20.51
C GLU A 685 33.58 -7.85 20.97
N ILE A 686 33.92 -9.16 20.91
CA ILE A 686 33.05 -10.23 21.43
C ILE A 686 32.95 -10.18 22.97
N ILE A 687 34.07 -9.95 23.69
CA ILE A 687 34.05 -9.82 25.15
C ILE A 687 33.20 -8.62 25.58
N GLU A 688 33.39 -7.45 24.95
CA GLU A 688 32.59 -6.26 25.23
C GLU A 688 31.09 -6.53 25.03
N TYR A 689 30.73 -7.24 23.95
CA TYR A 689 29.37 -7.65 23.68
C TYR A 689 28.80 -8.58 24.77
N LEU A 690 29.55 -9.62 25.16
CA LEU A 690 29.14 -10.55 26.21
C LEU A 690 29.01 -9.88 27.59
N VAL A 691 29.88 -8.91 27.90
CA VAL A 691 29.79 -8.12 29.13
C VAL A 691 28.54 -7.25 29.11
N GLN A 692 28.23 -6.59 28.00
CA GLN A 692 26.99 -5.82 27.86
C GLN A 692 25.76 -6.72 27.99
N LEU A 693 25.81 -7.92 27.41
CA LEU A 693 24.73 -8.90 27.51
C LEU A 693 24.51 -9.37 28.95
N SER A 694 25.59 -9.57 29.72
CA SER A 694 25.50 -9.96 31.13
C SER A 694 24.78 -8.93 32.01
N ARG A 695 24.75 -7.66 31.58
CA ARG A 695 24.09 -6.56 32.29
C ARG A 695 22.59 -6.45 31.98
N GLY A 696 22.08 -7.19 30.99
CA GLY A 696 20.66 -7.21 30.60
C GLY A 696 19.84 -8.30 31.30
N ASP A 697 18.56 -8.45 30.89
CA ASP A 697 17.61 -9.42 31.43
C ASP A 697 17.92 -10.87 30.99
N THR A 698 19.02 -11.43 31.49
CA THR A 698 19.43 -12.82 31.21
C THR A 698 18.81 -13.80 32.21
N THR A 699 18.43 -14.99 31.72
CA THR A 699 18.01 -16.08 32.62
C THR A 699 19.20 -16.65 33.40
N PRO A 700 19.01 -17.31 34.56
CA PRO A 700 20.11 -17.92 35.32
C PRO A 700 20.93 -18.93 34.50
N LYS A 701 20.30 -19.66 33.58
CA LYS A 701 20.99 -20.57 32.64
C LYS A 701 21.90 -19.80 31.68
N GLN A 702 21.40 -18.72 31.08
CA GLN A 702 22.15 -17.89 30.11
C GLN A 702 23.32 -17.14 30.75
N SER A 703 23.11 -16.58 31.95
CA SER A 703 24.17 -15.88 32.70
C SER A 703 25.35 -16.78 33.04
N LYS A 704 25.10 -18.08 33.29
CA LYS A 704 26.14 -19.08 33.60
C LYS A 704 27.07 -19.39 32.42
N ILE A 705 26.62 -19.18 31.17
CA ILE A 705 27.43 -19.54 29.99
C ILE A 705 28.37 -18.42 29.54
N ILE A 706 28.06 -17.17 29.88
CA ILE A 706 28.85 -16.00 29.49
C ILE A 706 30.33 -16.14 29.92
N PRO A 707 30.65 -16.55 31.17
CA PRO A 707 32.04 -16.81 31.56
C PRO A 707 32.71 -17.90 30.72
N ALA A 708 32.01 -19.00 30.41
CA ALA A 708 32.55 -20.09 29.59
C ALA A 708 32.89 -19.60 28.17
N MET A 709 32.04 -18.75 27.58
CA MET A 709 32.31 -18.13 26.28
C MET A 709 33.53 -17.20 26.32
N ILE A 710 33.67 -16.37 27.37
CA ILE A 710 34.86 -15.51 27.54
C ILE A 710 36.15 -16.34 27.60
N HIS A 711 36.12 -17.48 28.30
CA HIS A 711 37.26 -18.39 28.33
C HIS A 711 37.58 -18.98 26.95
N VAL A 712 36.57 -19.44 26.20
CA VAL A 712 36.76 -19.93 24.82
C VAL A 712 37.33 -18.85 23.90
N ILE A 713 36.88 -17.59 24.03
CA ILE A 713 37.39 -16.46 23.27
C ILE A 713 38.86 -16.20 23.57
N ASN A 714 39.26 -16.28 24.84
CA ASN A 714 40.66 -16.14 25.23
C ASN A 714 41.52 -17.29 24.70
N ASP A 715 41.06 -18.54 24.81
CA ASP A 715 41.79 -19.68 24.23
C ASP A 715 41.88 -19.58 22.69
N ALA A 716 40.85 -19.04 22.02
CA ALA A 716 40.85 -18.82 20.58
C ALA A 716 41.81 -17.69 20.14
N GLU A 717 42.01 -16.66 20.96
CA GLU A 717 43.01 -15.61 20.71
C GLU A 717 44.44 -16.17 20.78
N ARG A 718 44.73 -17.05 21.75
CA ARG A 718 46.04 -17.70 21.88
C ARG A 718 46.46 -18.51 20.65
N LEU A 719 45.50 -18.98 19.84
CA LEU A 719 45.81 -19.62 18.56
C LEU A 719 46.50 -18.64 17.59
N GLY A 720 46.07 -17.37 17.58
CA GLY A 720 46.69 -16.29 16.83
C GLY A 720 48.10 -15.99 17.32
N ASP A 721 48.28 -15.82 18.63
CA ASP A 721 49.59 -15.58 19.27
C ASP A 721 50.63 -16.65 18.94
N HIS A 722 50.21 -17.92 18.99
CA HIS A 722 51.10 -19.04 18.68
C HIS A 722 51.43 -19.12 17.20
N ALA A 723 50.47 -18.83 16.31
CA ALA A 723 50.77 -18.70 14.88
C ALA A 723 51.74 -17.54 14.59
N GLU A 724 51.59 -16.39 15.26
CA GLU A 724 52.52 -15.26 15.18
C GLU A 724 53.93 -15.63 15.69
N SER A 725 53.99 -16.38 16.78
CA SER A 725 55.26 -16.89 17.33
C SER A 725 55.98 -17.82 16.36
N LEU A 726 55.25 -18.68 15.64
CA LEU A 726 55.81 -19.58 14.63
C LEU A 726 56.36 -18.82 13.41
N VAL A 727 55.77 -17.68 13.05
CA VAL A 727 56.33 -16.77 12.04
C VAL A 727 57.68 -16.21 12.50
N LYS A 728 57.80 -15.75 13.75
CA LYS A 728 59.06 -15.26 14.34
C LYS A 728 60.12 -16.37 14.42
N ILE A 729 59.70 -17.60 14.72
CA ILE A 729 60.57 -18.77 14.73
C ILE A 729 61.12 -19.06 13.32
N ASN A 730 60.28 -18.97 12.28
CA ASN A 730 60.73 -19.12 10.90
C ASN A 730 61.76 -18.05 10.49
N GLU A 731 61.57 -16.80 10.91
CA GLU A 731 62.56 -15.73 10.69
C GLU A 731 63.88 -16.03 11.41
N THR A 732 63.81 -16.60 12.60
CA THR A 732 64.99 -17.05 13.36
C THR A 732 65.73 -18.16 12.61
N PHE A 733 65.02 -19.17 12.08
CA PHE A 733 65.59 -20.22 11.24
C PHE A 733 66.35 -19.66 10.02
N LYS A 734 65.78 -18.65 9.36
CA LYS A 734 66.42 -17.96 8.24
C LYS A 734 67.68 -17.21 8.66
N THR A 735 67.64 -16.52 9.81
CA THR A 735 68.77 -15.73 10.32
C THR A 735 69.97 -16.60 10.66
N ILE A 736 69.75 -17.80 11.18
CA ILE A 736 70.83 -18.76 11.48
C ILE A 736 71.25 -19.61 10.26
N ASN A 737 70.78 -19.28 9.04
CA ASN A 737 71.03 -20.02 7.80
C ASN A 737 70.80 -21.54 7.92
N ASN A 738 69.76 -21.93 8.65
CA ASN A 738 69.43 -23.33 8.86
C ASN A 738 68.14 -23.70 8.12
N VAL A 739 68.12 -24.87 7.49
CA VAL A 739 66.96 -25.38 6.75
C VAL A 739 66.36 -26.55 7.52
N MET A 740 65.03 -26.65 7.57
CA MET A 740 64.38 -27.82 8.15
C MET A 740 64.75 -29.07 7.35
N THR A 741 65.19 -30.11 8.05
CA THR A 741 65.42 -31.44 7.46
C THR A 741 64.08 -32.03 6.99
N PRO A 742 64.04 -32.87 5.93
CA PRO A 742 62.81 -33.50 5.44
C PRO A 742 62.00 -34.21 6.54
N GLU A 743 62.68 -34.83 7.51
CA GLU A 743 62.03 -35.52 8.62
C GLU A 743 61.43 -34.53 9.64
N ALA A 744 62.01 -33.33 9.78
CA ALA A 744 61.43 -32.27 10.60
C ALA A 744 60.18 -31.67 9.94
N VAL A 745 60.20 -31.52 8.61
CA VAL A 745 59.03 -31.13 7.83
C VAL A 745 57.91 -32.15 7.98
N GLN A 746 58.22 -33.45 7.88
CA GLN A 746 57.23 -34.51 8.09
C GLN A 746 56.64 -34.47 9.51
N ALA A 747 57.46 -34.25 10.54
CA ALA A 747 56.98 -34.13 11.91
C ALA A 747 56.00 -32.95 12.09
N ILE A 748 56.28 -31.78 11.49
CA ILE A 748 55.37 -30.63 11.52
C ILE A 748 54.05 -30.95 10.80
N GLN A 749 54.11 -31.64 9.66
CA GLN A 749 52.90 -32.05 8.92
C GLN A 749 52.06 -33.07 9.69
N ASP A 750 52.68 -34.02 10.37
CA ASP A 750 51.99 -35.01 11.21
C ASP A 750 51.30 -34.33 12.42
N ILE A 751 51.97 -33.35 13.03
CA ILE A 751 51.43 -32.51 14.10
C ILE A 751 50.25 -31.67 13.60
N GLN A 752 50.42 -30.97 12.46
CA GLN A 752 49.36 -30.19 11.84
C GLN A 752 48.14 -31.06 11.52
N GLY A 753 48.35 -32.29 11.06
CA GLY A 753 47.26 -33.26 10.84
C GLY A 753 46.51 -33.63 12.13
N CYS A 754 47.18 -33.63 13.28
CA CYS A 754 46.52 -33.82 14.58
C CYS A 754 45.73 -32.57 15.01
N LEU A 755 46.31 -31.38 14.87
CA LEU A 755 45.64 -30.11 15.16
C LEU A 755 44.38 -29.91 14.30
N ASN A 756 44.45 -30.22 12.99
CA ASN A 756 43.32 -30.08 12.08
C ASN A 756 42.17 -31.04 12.41
N ARG A 757 42.48 -32.22 12.97
CA ARG A 757 41.45 -33.12 13.54
C ARG A 757 40.78 -32.52 14.79
N GLN A 758 41.53 -31.83 15.64
CA GLN A 758 40.96 -31.12 16.79
C GLN A 758 40.06 -29.95 16.35
N PHE A 759 40.49 -29.14 15.38
CA PHE A 759 39.68 -28.07 14.81
C PHE A 759 38.35 -28.60 14.23
N ASP A 760 38.39 -29.65 13.41
CA ASP A 760 37.18 -30.27 12.84
C ASP A 760 36.21 -30.76 13.93
N ALA A 761 36.73 -31.42 14.96
CA ALA A 761 35.95 -31.86 16.11
C ALA A 761 35.27 -30.67 16.83
N ILE A 762 36.01 -29.60 17.11
CA ILE A 762 35.47 -28.37 17.73
C ILE A 762 34.35 -27.76 16.87
N TYR A 763 34.50 -27.72 15.55
CA TYR A 763 33.45 -27.20 14.66
C TYR A 763 32.20 -28.06 14.67
N ARG A 764 32.34 -29.39 14.70
CA ARG A 764 31.21 -30.32 14.81
C ARG A 764 30.44 -30.12 16.11
N VAL A 765 31.17 -29.87 17.21
CA VAL A 765 30.58 -29.50 18.50
C VAL A 765 29.86 -28.16 18.37
N LEU A 766 30.57 -27.04 18.15
CA LEU A 766 30.00 -25.68 18.19
C LEU A 766 28.84 -25.43 17.21
N LYS A 767 28.77 -26.14 16.07
CA LYS A 767 27.62 -26.08 15.13
C LYS A 767 26.42 -26.94 15.56
N GLY A 768 26.53 -27.69 16.65
CA GLY A 768 25.55 -28.64 17.13
C GLY A 768 25.39 -29.88 16.24
N ILE A 769 26.37 -30.20 15.39
CA ILE A 769 26.29 -31.38 14.52
C ILE A 769 26.41 -32.65 15.35
N ASP A 770 27.41 -32.69 16.24
CA ASP A 770 27.68 -33.82 17.12
C ASP A 770 28.22 -33.34 18.48
N PRO A 771 27.42 -33.41 19.56
CA PRO A 771 27.87 -33.05 20.91
C PRO A 771 28.96 -33.99 21.46
N HIS A 772 29.07 -35.22 20.96
CA HIS A 772 30.08 -36.18 21.42
C HIS A 772 31.45 -35.96 20.77
N ALA A 773 31.53 -35.15 19.71
CA ALA A 773 32.79 -34.83 19.04
C ALA A 773 33.78 -34.06 19.93
N ALA A 774 33.38 -33.54 21.10
CA ALA A 774 34.31 -32.97 22.07
C ALA A 774 35.33 -34.02 22.55
N GLN A 775 34.90 -35.28 22.69
CA GLN A 775 35.80 -36.38 23.04
C GLN A 775 36.79 -36.70 21.91
N ASP A 776 36.37 -36.57 20.65
CA ASP A 776 37.27 -36.75 19.49
C ASP A 776 38.44 -35.75 19.53
N ALA A 777 38.19 -34.50 19.96
CA ALA A 777 39.24 -33.47 20.10
C ALA A 777 40.24 -33.82 21.22
N ILE A 778 39.75 -34.39 22.32
CA ILE A 778 40.58 -34.86 23.44
C ILE A 778 41.40 -36.09 23.03
N ASP A 779 40.81 -37.02 22.30
CA ASP A 779 41.51 -38.21 21.82
C ASP A 779 42.57 -37.85 20.75
N ALA A 780 42.30 -36.85 19.91
CA ALA A 780 43.29 -36.29 18.99
C ALA A 780 44.46 -35.59 19.71
N SER A 781 44.24 -34.96 20.88
CA SER A 781 45.31 -34.41 21.72
C SER A 781 46.28 -35.49 22.21
N ARG A 782 45.78 -36.64 22.65
CA ARG A 782 46.65 -37.76 23.06
C ARG A 782 47.53 -38.27 21.92
N GLU A 783 47.02 -38.23 20.69
CA GLU A 783 47.82 -38.58 19.53
C GLU A 783 48.85 -37.50 19.20
N LEU A 784 48.47 -36.22 19.32
CA LEU A 784 49.39 -35.09 19.20
C LEU A 784 50.57 -35.21 20.18
N GLU A 785 50.32 -35.51 21.46
CA GLU A 785 51.37 -35.73 22.47
C GLU A 785 52.34 -36.84 22.06
N ARG A 786 51.84 -37.96 21.53
CA ARG A 786 52.70 -39.06 21.04
C ARG A 786 53.57 -38.63 19.87
N VAL A 787 53.01 -37.90 18.92
CA VAL A 787 53.74 -37.39 17.75
C VAL A 787 54.80 -36.37 18.17
N LEU A 788 54.48 -35.47 19.11
CA LEU A 788 55.41 -34.48 19.68
C LEU A 788 56.57 -35.14 20.44
N HIS A 789 56.28 -36.15 21.28
CA HIS A 789 57.31 -36.88 22.01
C HIS A 789 58.26 -37.60 21.05
N LYS A 790 57.71 -38.30 20.05
CA LYS A 790 58.49 -38.97 19.01
C LYS A 790 59.36 -37.97 18.24
N ALA A 791 58.80 -36.84 17.81
CA ALA A 791 59.54 -35.80 17.09
C ALA A 791 60.69 -35.22 17.94
N THR A 792 60.48 -35.09 19.26
CA THR A 792 61.47 -34.61 20.22
C THR A 792 62.60 -35.63 20.42
N GLU A 793 62.29 -36.91 20.63
CA GLU A 793 63.30 -37.99 20.76
C GLU A 793 64.14 -38.14 19.49
N GLU A 794 63.49 -38.21 18.32
CA GLU A 794 64.18 -38.30 17.03
C GLU A 794 65.05 -37.07 16.77
N LYS A 795 64.67 -35.91 17.31
CA LYS A 795 65.47 -34.69 17.22
C LYS A 795 66.71 -34.75 18.13
N VAL A 796 66.57 -35.20 19.38
CA VAL A 796 67.69 -35.37 20.32
C VAL A 796 68.69 -36.39 19.78
N GLN A 797 68.21 -37.52 19.26
CA GLN A 797 69.08 -38.52 18.64
C GLN A 797 69.91 -37.94 17.48
N ARG A 798 69.28 -37.14 16.61
CA ARG A 798 69.99 -36.48 15.49
C ARG A 798 71.00 -35.45 15.96
N LEU A 799 70.75 -34.80 17.10
CA LEU A 799 71.69 -33.86 17.71
C LEU A 799 72.93 -34.60 18.24
N ASP A 800 72.73 -35.73 18.94
CA ASP A 800 73.80 -36.58 19.47
C ASP A 800 74.68 -37.16 18.35
N GLU A 801 74.07 -37.48 17.21
CA GLU A 801 74.77 -37.98 16.02
C GLU A 801 75.43 -36.87 15.17
N GLY A 802 75.30 -35.59 15.55
CA GLY A 802 75.88 -34.45 14.84
C GLY A 802 75.25 -34.16 13.47
N ARG A 803 74.05 -34.71 13.18
CA ARG A 803 73.34 -34.54 11.90
C ARG A 803 72.60 -33.19 11.79
N VAL A 804 72.45 -32.46 12.89
CA VAL A 804 71.77 -31.16 12.97
C VAL A 804 72.54 -30.18 13.86
N SER A 805 72.42 -28.88 13.61
CA SER A 805 73.07 -27.85 14.44
C SER A 805 72.39 -27.71 15.81
N VAL A 806 73.15 -27.36 16.84
CA VAL A 806 72.61 -27.10 18.20
C VAL A 806 71.61 -25.94 18.15
N GLN A 807 71.98 -24.82 17.52
CA GLN A 807 71.12 -23.64 17.39
C GLN A 807 69.82 -23.96 16.66
N GLY A 808 69.89 -24.67 15.53
CA GLY A 808 68.69 -25.10 14.79
C GLY A 808 67.83 -26.12 15.53
N SER A 809 68.42 -26.84 16.49
CA SER A 809 67.69 -27.80 17.32
C SER A 809 66.88 -27.15 18.41
N VAL A 810 67.44 -26.13 19.08
CA VAL A 810 66.71 -25.33 20.07
C VAL A 810 65.51 -24.63 19.43
N VAL A 811 65.71 -24.00 18.26
CA VAL A 811 64.63 -23.29 17.54
C VAL A 811 63.53 -24.25 17.06
N PHE A 812 63.88 -25.49 16.68
CA PHE A 812 62.89 -26.51 16.32
C PHE A 812 62.06 -26.97 17.53
N LEU A 813 62.71 -27.21 18.67
CA LEU A 813 62.00 -27.58 19.90
C LEU A 813 61.07 -26.47 20.38
N ASP A 814 61.44 -25.20 20.18
CA ASP A 814 60.57 -24.06 20.45
C ASP A 814 59.31 -24.08 19.58
N ALA A 815 59.45 -24.41 18.29
CA ALA A 815 58.30 -24.60 17.39
C ALA A 815 57.37 -25.72 17.87
N LEU A 816 57.93 -26.86 18.30
CA LEU A 816 57.14 -27.97 18.85
C LEU A 816 56.37 -27.55 20.11
N GLY A 817 57.01 -26.79 21.00
CA GLY A 817 56.35 -26.28 22.22
C GLY A 817 55.19 -25.32 21.93
N HIS A 818 55.27 -24.51 20.87
CA HIS A 818 54.13 -23.70 20.44
C HIS A 818 52.99 -24.54 19.86
N LEU A 819 53.30 -25.59 19.08
CA LEU A 819 52.29 -26.50 18.53
C LEU A 819 51.59 -27.34 19.62
N GLU A 820 52.33 -27.74 20.66
CA GLU A 820 51.78 -28.39 21.85
C GLU A 820 50.75 -27.50 22.55
N ARG A 821 51.12 -26.24 22.85
CA ARG A 821 50.22 -25.27 23.48
C ARG A 821 48.98 -24.98 22.66
N VAL A 822 49.08 -24.94 21.33
CA VAL A 822 47.90 -24.82 20.45
C VAL A 822 46.97 -26.02 20.67
N GLY A 823 47.51 -27.24 20.73
CA GLY A 823 46.74 -28.44 21.06
C GLY A 823 46.02 -28.34 22.41
N ASP A 824 46.69 -27.82 23.44
CA ASP A 824 46.11 -27.61 24.78
C ASP A 824 44.97 -26.60 24.76
N HIS A 825 45.14 -25.47 24.05
CA HIS A 825 44.09 -24.47 23.88
C HIS A 825 42.87 -25.05 23.13
N LEU A 826 43.08 -25.93 22.15
CA LEU A 826 41.99 -26.61 21.45
C LEU A 826 41.23 -27.57 22.37
N VAL A 827 41.91 -28.30 23.26
CA VAL A 827 41.25 -29.13 24.29
C VAL A 827 40.40 -28.26 25.22
N ASN A 828 40.97 -27.16 25.72
CA ASN A 828 40.27 -26.18 26.55
C ASN A 828 39.00 -25.63 25.89
N ILE A 829 39.05 -25.37 24.57
CA ILE A 829 37.88 -24.95 23.79
C ILE A 829 36.85 -26.09 23.69
N ALA A 830 37.29 -27.31 23.38
CA ALA A 830 36.41 -28.46 23.21
C ALA A 830 35.62 -28.81 24.49
N GLU A 831 36.29 -28.81 25.65
CA GLU A 831 35.66 -29.09 26.95
C GLU A 831 34.53 -28.09 27.26
N ARG A 832 34.74 -26.81 26.97
CA ARG A 832 33.76 -25.75 27.25
C ARG A 832 32.69 -25.62 26.17
N ALA A 833 32.99 -26.01 24.93
CA ALA A 833 32.03 -25.98 23.82
C ALA A 833 30.81 -26.89 24.08
N ALA A 834 31.02 -28.03 24.75
CA ALA A 834 29.95 -28.94 25.16
C ALA A 834 28.92 -28.27 26.10
N ASP A 835 29.41 -27.50 27.08
CA ASP A 835 28.57 -26.78 28.03
C ASP A 835 27.77 -25.63 27.38
N ILE A 836 28.37 -24.95 26.39
CA ILE A 836 27.74 -23.84 25.67
C ILE A 836 26.53 -24.33 24.85
N LEU A 837 26.64 -25.48 24.18
CA LEU A 837 25.56 -26.01 23.32
C LEU A 837 24.32 -26.48 24.08
N ALA A 838 24.51 -27.00 25.29
CA ALA A 838 23.41 -27.49 26.12
C ALA A 838 22.38 -26.38 26.44
N VAL A 839 22.78 -25.11 26.39
CA VAL A 839 21.94 -23.96 26.73
C VAL A 839 21.42 -23.21 25.51
N VAL A 840 22.16 -23.22 24.39
CA VAL A 840 21.74 -22.53 23.15
C VAL A 840 20.63 -23.30 22.39
N ARG A 841 20.46 -24.59 22.67
CA ARG A 841 19.42 -25.45 22.05
C ARG A 841 18.08 -25.50 22.79
N ASP A 842 18.05 -25.14 24.07
CA ASP A 842 16.84 -25.04 24.91
C ASP A 842 16.09 -23.73 24.63
#